data_AF-Q4DL68-F1
#
_entry.id   AF-Q4DL68-F1
#
_cell.length_a   1.000
_cell.length_b   1.000
_cell.length_c   1.000
_cell.angle_alpha   90.00
_cell.angle_beta   90.00
_cell.angle_gamma   90.00
#
_symmetry.space_group_name_H-M   'P 1'
#
loop_
_entity.id
_entity.type
_entity.pdbx_description
1 polymer ?
#
loop_
_entity_poly.entity_id
_entity_poly.type
_entity_poly.pdbx_seq_one_letter_code
_entity_poly.pdbx_strand_id
1 'polypeptide(L)'
;MVDWASATRHDSPADMCLVRWMWSSVGACPRSRHRVQRRAIAAVRVALLVALALVAAAAWMPAVHAVVVRLRGGTVDRAITVGRAVDTVLMDGVYVTNGVAVVFDVPAMLPGALRIELRNCVCDGGAQIYVRGYSGEPASDRSLEVSVSGLSGSYCSLVFVHNLPAHTNVTVRDSTIVTAGPMRYSQLSGLTDAVASPFVLHATSLLQSQLRVSNTVLRSLQAGGSAVYVGGGVDLLSSAVVLDGVLLEASGGPTASAMHVASSSRLSLQSHSVFSVTNVSVVSSGGGIVLGERLAVSDSVLRFVGVEGSVASSLVCCGGGTVGDGGWLELRDLWAVGEASSVASLSGVTLSGGTVSIARCAATGATLVSGPTITSGAVSVQCNRAGGRVLQSSGDYRLAGLPSVSVVPCDGCAAALACFDALTASFSDCVCSCRAGGVGEACLPFDVPPARSGGSGGGAQDCVSGVTLTESVTVGGGRATACFDSVVFSGPITVAVDLRSMDAFADALNVTLRHCVLAGGAQLRIGGLSESTARLMPHALVNMTNVTSLEVTIVLHGAMPPHSSVLLANSTLRATVGGSQYVPTTRGHEGSRYGPALVLDGVRLLSTRFVMTRSKLVCGGGLCAAILVERGLGVNLSSIFYMDNCAVVSRMHVMYALASDLRVSGGSVFSIQNSSWSAPSIEYYEGACMFGDVVVDGGSVLQIVSSNFRLGFAMLIANTLTVTGGSWLAHRDNEFRTAYVVYVDKENGVVFRDQSVWSILHNSFTYGSYSSTIVSMTSNWSPPSDARPIIYGVCNDARGSPVTDYGEDLNIGMPVTVLDCGACTVDAVCFAARTSSISGCECVCAAGGYGDTCLPAAVPDGLGPLPLPDADDTGVRCVHGGIIGFVDIPDPGVRGLCFVNVTFTAAVFLDLSYFDAPQQTLNITLLQCVFMSLLIKGSDTRVHVNVTSSMLDSGALVFEGHFGASSQILVAGSKLLTMSSYAILFLNFFLGVNSTLLLLDNYIEGNCYAVYFPNAAVVDGGGIIIKGNTLRVAGDDRGMESAVCVYAVALKNGGYFDVKNNTMRAVNGIF
;
A
#
# COMPACT_ATOMS: atom_id res chain seq x y z
N MET A 1 32.30 -1.73 -2.90
CA MET A 1 33.59 -1.90 -3.60
C MET A 1 34.48 -0.75 -3.19
N VAL A 2 35.74 -1.04 -2.87
CA VAL A 2 36.67 -0.21 -2.08
C VAL A 2 37.06 1.07 -2.82
N ASP A 3 36.98 2.22 -2.14
CA ASP A 3 37.85 3.38 -2.40
C ASP A 3 38.16 4.07 -1.05
N TRP A 4 39.07 3.44 -0.30
CA TRP A 4 39.79 4.08 0.80
C TRP A 4 41.09 4.64 0.25
N ALA A 5 41.03 5.82 -0.37
CA ALA A 5 42.22 6.58 -0.72
C ALA A 5 42.58 7.50 0.46
N SER A 6 43.48 7.01 1.29
CA SER A 6 44.17 7.76 2.35
C SER A 6 44.91 8.97 1.77
N ALA A 7 44.30 10.16 1.85
CA ALA A 7 45.01 11.41 1.60
C ALA A 7 45.71 11.87 2.89
N THR A 8 46.88 11.30 3.14
CA THR A 8 47.88 11.87 4.06
C THR A 8 48.43 13.16 3.44
N ARG A 9 47.82 14.32 3.74
CA ARG A 9 48.45 15.62 3.46
C ARG A 9 49.00 16.19 4.76
N HIS A 10 50.31 16.34 4.76
CA HIS A 10 51.12 16.93 5.81
C HIS A 10 50.58 18.30 6.27
N ASP A 11 50.39 18.38 7.58
CA ASP A 11 50.22 19.61 8.33
C ASP A 11 51.40 20.56 8.10
N SER A 12 51.11 21.80 7.74
CA SER A 12 52.07 22.90 7.78
C SER A 12 51.95 23.61 9.14
N PRO A 13 53.04 23.96 9.85
CA PRO A 13 53.00 24.38 11.26
C PRO A 13 52.48 25.81 11.52
N ALA A 14 51.70 26.40 10.62
CA ALA A 14 51.23 27.78 10.76
C ALA A 14 50.04 27.97 11.73
N ASP A 15 49.43 26.89 12.25
CA ASP A 15 48.20 26.96 13.07
C ASP A 15 48.40 26.84 14.59
N MET A 16 49.63 26.92 15.13
CA MET A 16 49.88 26.74 16.57
C MET A 16 50.19 28.00 17.39
N CYS A 17 49.75 29.20 16.97
CA CYS A 17 50.06 30.43 17.73
C CYS A 17 48.89 31.40 17.88
N LEU A 18 47.72 30.95 18.34
CA LEU A 18 46.70 31.86 18.87
C LEU A 18 45.90 31.21 20.02
N VAL A 19 45.82 31.94 21.13
CA VAL A 19 44.94 31.76 22.30
C VAL A 19 45.44 30.84 23.44
N ARG A 20 46.51 31.29 24.10
CA ARG A 20 46.82 31.02 25.52
C ARG A 20 46.47 32.24 26.41
N TRP A 21 45.23 32.71 26.35
CA TRP A 21 44.72 33.77 27.22
C TRP A 21 43.37 33.35 27.83
N MET A 22 43.43 32.47 28.82
CA MET A 22 42.30 32.16 29.71
C MET A 22 42.67 32.68 31.10
N TRP A 23 42.03 33.77 31.53
CA TRP A 23 42.18 34.31 32.89
C TRP A 23 41.02 33.82 33.76
N SER A 24 41.35 33.10 34.84
CA SER A 24 40.43 32.70 35.91
C SER A 24 40.29 33.83 36.93
N SER A 25 39.07 34.28 37.20
CA SER A 25 38.73 35.27 38.23
C SER A 25 38.14 34.59 39.47
N VAL A 26 38.92 34.34 40.52
CA VAL A 26 38.40 33.96 41.85
C VAL A 26 39.35 34.45 42.95
N GLY A 27 38.82 35.19 43.93
CA GLY A 27 39.30 35.07 45.32
C GLY A 27 39.93 36.30 46.01
N ALA A 28 39.08 37.06 46.71
CA ALA A 28 39.20 37.50 48.12
C ALA A 28 40.43 38.29 48.64
N CYS A 29 40.20 39.52 49.14
CA CYS A 29 40.24 39.90 50.57
C CYS A 29 40.44 41.42 50.79
N PRO A 30 39.75 42.05 51.77
CA PRO A 30 39.85 43.48 52.06
C PRO A 30 40.86 43.79 53.18
N ARG A 31 41.81 44.72 52.96
CA ARG A 31 42.63 45.29 54.05
C ARG A 31 42.88 46.79 53.88
N SER A 32 42.38 47.52 54.88
CA SER A 32 42.98 48.65 55.60
C SER A 32 43.61 49.84 54.85
N ARG A 33 42.93 50.98 55.04
CA ARG A 33 43.43 52.27 55.58
C ARG A 33 44.79 52.85 55.14
N HIS A 34 44.65 54.11 54.70
CA HIS A 34 45.49 55.30 54.96
C HIS A 34 46.66 55.68 54.02
N ARG A 35 46.48 56.90 53.47
CA ARG A 35 47.45 57.96 53.19
C ARG A 35 48.55 57.68 52.14
N VAL A 36 48.24 57.88 50.86
CA VAL A 36 49.11 58.62 49.92
C VAL A 36 48.25 59.35 48.87
N GLN A 37 47.73 60.52 49.23
CA GLN A 37 46.75 61.28 48.43
C GLN A 37 47.37 62.20 47.35
N ARG A 38 48.61 61.97 46.89
CA ARG A 38 49.23 62.79 45.82
C ARG A 38 49.92 62.05 44.68
N ARG A 39 50.09 60.72 44.75
CA ARG A 39 50.56 59.92 43.59
C ARG A 39 49.45 59.17 42.84
N ALA A 40 48.28 59.01 43.46
CA ALA A 40 47.15 58.33 42.82
C ALA A 40 46.55 59.12 41.63
N ILE A 41 46.56 60.45 41.64
CA ILE A 41 45.95 61.22 40.53
C ILE A 41 46.80 61.09 39.25
N ALA A 42 48.12 61.01 39.37
CA ALA A 42 48.99 60.79 38.21
C ALA A 42 48.86 59.36 37.66
N ALA A 43 48.86 58.35 38.54
CA ALA A 43 48.70 56.95 38.11
C ALA A 43 47.31 56.69 37.50
N VAL A 44 46.25 57.27 38.07
CA VAL A 44 44.89 57.17 37.51
C VAL A 44 44.80 57.91 36.18
N ARG A 45 45.42 59.08 36.03
CA ARG A 45 45.44 59.78 34.72
C ARG A 45 46.24 59.02 33.67
N VAL A 46 47.37 58.41 34.01
CA VAL A 46 48.12 57.58 33.06
C VAL A 46 47.33 56.32 32.73
N ALA A 47 46.70 55.66 33.71
CA ALA A 47 45.84 54.51 33.45
C ALA A 47 44.61 54.89 32.60
N LEU A 48 44.00 56.07 32.83
CA LEU A 48 42.90 56.58 32.01
C LEU A 48 43.38 56.96 30.61
N LEU A 49 44.56 57.56 30.47
CA LEU A 49 45.15 57.89 29.18
C LEU A 49 45.57 56.64 28.41
N VAL A 50 46.08 55.60 29.08
CA VAL A 50 46.36 54.30 28.46
C VAL A 50 45.06 53.60 28.10
N ALA A 51 44.02 53.67 28.93
CA ALA A 51 42.70 53.15 28.60
C ALA A 51 42.06 53.92 27.43
N LEU A 52 42.14 55.25 27.41
CA LEU A 52 41.67 56.10 26.31
C LEU A 52 42.51 55.88 25.05
N ALA A 53 43.82 55.69 25.16
CA ALA A 53 44.68 55.38 24.03
C ALA A 53 44.43 53.97 23.50
N LEU A 54 44.09 53.00 24.36
CA LEU A 54 43.66 51.66 23.93
C LEU A 54 42.27 51.69 23.29
N VAL A 55 41.35 52.51 23.80
CA VAL A 55 40.03 52.73 23.19
C VAL A 55 40.16 53.49 21.87
N ALA A 56 41.03 54.50 21.80
CA ALA A 56 41.32 55.25 20.59
C ALA A 56 42.09 54.39 19.56
N ALA A 57 43.04 53.56 20.00
CA ALA A 57 43.72 52.60 19.14
C ALA A 57 42.75 51.51 18.64
N ALA A 58 41.79 51.08 19.45
CA ALA A 58 40.71 50.21 18.99
C ALA A 58 39.76 50.92 18.01
N ALA A 59 39.51 52.23 18.19
CA ALA A 59 38.71 53.04 17.27
C ALA A 59 39.48 53.43 15.98
N TRP A 60 40.81 53.38 16.01
CA TRP A 60 41.71 53.70 14.89
C TRP A 60 42.39 52.46 14.29
N MET A 61 41.86 51.25 14.56
CA MET A 61 42.22 50.11 13.74
C MET A 61 41.53 50.28 12.37
N PRO A 62 42.30 50.50 11.29
CA PRO A 62 41.76 50.66 9.95
C PRO A 62 41.05 49.37 9.57
N ALA A 63 39.84 49.49 9.02
CA ALA A 63 39.07 48.43 8.36
C ALA A 63 39.35 47.05 8.97
N VAL A 64 38.73 46.74 10.11
CA VAL A 64 38.70 45.36 10.62
C VAL A 64 38.23 44.51 9.45
N HIS A 65 39.15 43.75 8.86
CA HIS A 65 38.84 42.89 7.75
C HIS A 65 37.84 41.87 8.30
N ALA A 66 36.65 41.84 7.71
CA ALA A 66 35.64 40.83 7.94
C ALA A 66 36.30 39.45 8.08
N VAL A 67 36.22 38.85 9.28
CA VAL A 67 36.75 37.49 9.49
C VAL A 67 35.66 36.52 9.11
N VAL A 68 35.89 35.77 8.04
CA VAL A 68 35.06 34.63 7.66
C VAL A 68 35.51 33.40 8.45
N VAL A 69 34.67 32.90 9.35
CA VAL A 69 34.91 31.63 10.04
C VAL A 69 34.41 30.49 9.17
N ARG A 70 35.33 29.68 8.65
CA ARG A 70 35.00 28.51 7.82
C ARG A 70 35.49 27.23 8.49
N LEU A 71 34.57 26.37 8.88
CA LEU A 71 34.84 25.04 9.41
C LEU A 71 34.32 24.00 8.43
N ARG A 72 35.22 23.15 7.93
CA ARG A 72 34.90 22.06 7.00
C ARG A 72 35.33 20.75 7.61
N GLY A 73 34.38 19.85 7.85
CA GLY A 73 34.64 18.61 8.59
C GLY A 73 35.01 18.85 10.05
N GLY A 74 35.54 17.79 10.67
CA GLY A 74 36.03 17.83 12.05
C GLY A 74 34.94 17.70 13.10
N THR A 75 35.37 17.68 14.36
CA THR A 75 34.50 17.47 15.52
C THR A 75 34.61 18.65 16.48
N VAL A 76 33.46 19.18 16.91
CA VAL A 76 33.33 20.17 17.98
C VAL A 76 32.78 19.47 19.21
N ASP A 77 33.65 19.20 20.18
CA ASP A 77 33.36 18.52 21.45
C ASP A 77 33.53 19.42 22.69
N ARG A 78 33.79 20.71 22.45
CA ARG A 78 33.89 21.79 23.43
C ARG A 78 32.95 22.93 23.05
N ALA A 79 32.43 23.65 24.04
CA ALA A 79 31.56 24.79 23.79
C ALA A 79 32.30 25.90 23.04
N ILE A 80 31.68 26.44 22.00
CA ILE A 80 32.24 27.50 21.16
C ILE A 80 31.24 28.66 21.13
N THR A 81 31.73 29.88 21.30
CA THR A 81 30.95 31.10 21.04
C THR A 81 31.63 31.87 19.92
N VAL A 82 30.93 32.01 18.80
CA VAL A 82 31.36 32.76 17.62
C VAL A 82 30.66 34.11 17.64
N GLY A 83 31.42 35.19 17.54
CA GLY A 83 30.88 36.55 17.58
C GLY A 83 31.93 37.58 17.20
N ARG A 84 32.85 37.91 18.13
CA ARG A 84 33.80 39.02 17.95
C ARG A 84 34.58 38.95 16.64
N ALA A 85 34.55 40.07 15.90
CA ALA A 85 35.24 40.29 14.62
C ALA A 85 34.79 39.38 13.46
N VAL A 86 33.71 38.61 13.62
CA VAL A 86 33.16 37.73 12.57
C VAL A 86 31.94 38.39 11.93
N ASP A 87 31.83 38.30 10.62
CA ASP A 87 30.64 38.70 9.85
C ASP A 87 29.98 37.50 9.13
N THR A 88 30.80 36.55 8.68
CA THR A 88 30.36 35.33 7.99
C THR A 88 30.84 34.08 8.71
N VAL A 89 29.93 33.13 8.93
CA VAL A 89 30.22 31.78 9.44
C VAL A 89 29.74 30.75 8.43
N LEU A 90 30.61 29.80 8.09
CA LEU A 90 30.28 28.65 7.27
C LEU A 90 30.79 27.37 7.95
N MET A 91 29.88 26.53 8.41
CA MET A 91 30.13 25.18 8.91
C MET A 91 29.61 24.18 7.88
N ASP A 92 30.47 23.25 7.44
CA ASP A 92 30.14 22.28 6.40
C ASP A 92 30.70 20.91 6.77
N GLY A 93 29.83 19.92 7.03
CA GLY A 93 30.25 18.58 7.45
C GLY A 93 30.82 18.50 8.88
N VAL A 94 30.54 19.49 9.74
CA VAL A 94 31.04 19.52 11.12
C VAL A 94 30.21 18.62 12.03
N TYR A 95 30.86 17.83 12.87
CA TYR A 95 30.23 16.96 13.88
C TYR A 95 30.25 17.63 15.27
N VAL A 96 29.11 18.04 15.82
CA VAL A 96 29.00 18.67 17.15
C VAL A 96 28.50 17.63 18.17
N THR A 97 29.20 17.45 19.28
CA THR A 97 28.87 16.36 20.22
C THR A 97 29.18 16.72 21.68
N ASN A 98 29.08 15.73 22.59
CA ASN A 98 29.45 15.84 24.00
C ASN A 98 28.65 16.89 24.78
N GLY A 99 27.39 17.10 24.42
CA GLY A 99 26.47 18.00 25.12
C GLY A 99 26.83 19.48 25.01
N VAL A 100 27.71 19.86 24.09
CA VAL A 100 28.24 21.22 24.02
C VAL A 100 27.29 22.18 23.30
N ALA A 101 27.41 23.46 23.67
CA ALA A 101 26.72 24.55 23.01
C ALA A 101 27.64 25.24 22.00
N VAL A 102 27.20 25.30 20.74
CA VAL A 102 27.75 26.18 19.71
C VAL A 102 26.86 27.42 19.65
N VAL A 103 27.40 28.58 19.99
CA VAL A 103 26.65 29.83 20.10
C VAL A 103 27.13 30.82 19.05
N PHE A 104 26.26 31.20 18.13
CA PHE A 104 26.45 32.34 17.25
C PHE A 104 25.86 33.58 17.92
N ASP A 105 26.72 34.37 18.55
CA ASP A 105 26.36 35.57 19.30
C ASP A 105 26.33 36.79 18.37
N VAL A 106 25.18 37.00 17.73
CA VAL A 106 24.96 38.03 16.70
C VAL A 106 25.28 39.45 17.21
N PRO A 107 24.91 39.85 18.45
CA PRO A 107 25.33 41.12 19.03
C PRO A 107 26.85 41.33 19.09
N ALA A 108 27.62 40.24 19.25
CA ALA A 108 29.08 40.29 19.31
C ALA A 108 29.76 40.28 17.93
N MET A 109 29.01 39.99 16.85
CA MET A 109 29.47 40.05 15.47
C MET A 109 29.70 41.48 14.98
N LEU A 110 30.43 41.63 13.86
CA LEU A 110 30.68 42.92 13.23
C LEU A 110 29.35 43.62 12.85
N PRO A 111 29.31 44.96 12.80
CA PRO A 111 28.18 45.66 12.19
C PRO A 111 28.07 45.38 10.68
N GLY A 112 26.86 45.42 10.13
CA GLY A 112 26.58 45.23 8.71
C GLY A 112 25.77 43.98 8.39
N ALA A 113 25.97 43.44 7.19
CA ALA A 113 25.30 42.22 6.71
C ALA A 113 26.02 40.99 7.25
N LEU A 114 25.29 40.14 7.97
CA LEU A 114 25.80 38.94 8.63
C LEU A 114 25.28 37.69 7.95
N ARG A 115 26.11 36.65 7.92
CA ARG A 115 25.74 35.37 7.32
C ARG A 115 26.19 34.20 8.19
N ILE A 116 25.27 33.31 8.53
CA ILE A 116 25.55 32.07 9.27
C ILE A 116 25.03 30.91 8.42
N GLU A 117 25.91 30.00 8.03
CA GLU A 117 25.57 28.90 7.15
C GLU A 117 26.07 27.56 7.70
N LEU A 118 25.15 26.61 7.88
CA LEU A 118 25.40 25.25 8.32
C LEU A 118 24.96 24.29 7.19
N ARG A 119 25.89 23.47 6.69
CA ARG A 119 25.66 22.50 5.62
C ARG A 119 26.09 21.11 6.08
N ASN A 120 25.22 20.12 5.90
CA ASN A 120 25.53 18.70 6.16
C ASN A 120 26.19 18.46 7.53
N CYS A 121 25.85 19.28 8.52
CA CYS A 121 26.42 19.17 9.86
C CYS A 121 25.69 18.05 10.61
N VAL A 122 26.37 17.46 11.56
CA VAL A 122 25.82 16.42 12.41
C VAL A 122 25.89 16.89 13.85
N CYS A 123 24.82 16.72 14.63
CA CYS A 123 24.82 17.04 16.05
C CYS A 123 24.30 15.88 16.89
N ASP A 124 25.01 15.53 17.95
CA ASP A 124 24.66 14.39 18.80
C ASP A 124 25.08 14.61 20.27
N GLY A 125 24.80 13.64 21.14
CA GLY A 125 25.21 13.65 22.54
C GLY A 125 24.59 14.77 23.36
N GLY A 126 23.43 15.29 22.97
CA GLY A 126 22.77 16.42 23.60
C GLY A 126 23.35 17.78 23.18
N ALA A 127 24.04 17.85 22.04
CA ALA A 127 24.58 19.09 21.49
C ALA A 127 23.49 20.13 21.18
N GLN A 128 23.85 21.40 21.32
CA GLN A 128 22.94 22.53 21.17
C GLN A 128 23.54 23.59 20.25
N ILE A 129 22.79 24.04 19.25
CA ILE A 129 23.22 25.08 18.32
C ILE A 129 22.34 26.30 18.55
N TYR A 130 22.93 27.42 18.95
CA TYR A 130 22.25 28.66 19.28
C TYR A 130 22.53 29.74 18.24
N VAL A 131 21.48 30.39 17.76
CA VAL A 131 21.55 31.72 17.15
C VAL A 131 20.98 32.70 18.17
N ARG A 132 21.87 33.49 18.77
CA ARG A 132 21.52 34.44 19.83
C ARG A 132 21.45 35.85 19.27
N GLY A 133 20.28 36.47 19.41
CA GLY A 133 20.02 37.88 19.11
C GLY A 133 20.21 38.81 20.31
N TYR A 134 19.66 40.02 20.18
CA TYR A 134 19.69 41.10 21.15
C TYR A 134 18.61 40.90 22.22
N SER A 135 18.99 40.93 23.50
CA SER A 135 18.04 40.83 24.61
C SER A 135 17.11 42.03 24.75
N GLY A 136 17.42 43.15 24.10
CA GLY A 136 16.60 44.37 24.01
C GLY A 136 16.09 44.57 22.59
N GLU A 137 15.93 45.82 22.15
CA GLU A 137 15.43 46.11 20.80
C GLU A 137 16.32 45.51 19.68
N PRO A 138 15.72 45.00 18.58
CA PRO A 138 16.46 44.48 17.44
C PRO A 138 17.28 45.59 16.77
N ALA A 139 18.49 45.27 16.34
CA ALA A 139 19.32 46.20 15.57
C ALA A 139 18.71 46.46 14.19
N SER A 140 18.53 47.73 13.82
CA SER A 140 18.02 48.16 12.50
C SER A 140 19.11 48.50 11.48
N ASP A 141 20.36 48.65 11.93
CA ASP A 141 21.54 48.95 11.11
C ASP A 141 22.23 47.70 10.56
N ARG A 142 21.65 46.51 10.77
CA ARG A 142 22.20 45.20 10.40
C ARG A 142 21.16 44.34 9.71
N SER A 143 21.62 43.39 8.90
CA SER A 143 20.81 42.30 8.36
C SER A 143 21.48 40.96 8.66
N LEU A 144 20.70 39.89 8.76
CA LEU A 144 21.22 38.56 9.07
C LEU A 144 20.60 37.52 8.13
N GLU A 145 21.44 36.71 7.51
CA GLU A 145 21.04 35.53 6.74
C GLU A 145 21.50 34.27 7.48
N VAL A 146 20.56 33.44 7.92
CA VAL A 146 20.85 32.13 8.52
C VAL A 146 20.35 31.03 7.60
N SER A 147 21.23 30.11 7.23
CA SER A 147 20.91 28.95 6.39
C SER A 147 21.38 27.68 7.07
N VAL A 148 20.47 26.77 7.36
CA VAL A 148 20.74 25.43 7.90
C VAL A 148 20.20 24.42 6.90
N SER A 149 21.08 23.60 6.33
CA SER A 149 20.69 22.58 5.36
C SER A 149 21.40 21.26 5.65
N GLY A 150 20.66 20.14 5.62
CA GLY A 150 21.26 18.83 5.88
C GLY A 150 21.71 18.64 7.33
N LEU A 151 21.14 19.37 8.30
CA LEU A 151 21.46 19.15 9.71
C LEU A 151 20.84 17.83 10.16
N SER A 152 21.66 16.91 10.64
CA SER A 152 21.21 15.60 11.12
C SER A 152 21.65 15.36 12.55
N GLY A 153 20.78 14.78 13.38
CA GLY A 153 21.15 14.52 14.77
C GLY A 153 20.20 13.59 15.49
N SER A 154 20.75 12.65 16.26
CA SER A 154 19.98 11.68 17.06
C SER A 154 19.63 12.20 18.46
N TYR A 155 20.45 13.14 18.97
CA TYR A 155 20.20 13.83 20.23
C TYR A 155 20.76 15.26 20.19
N CYS A 156 19.93 16.19 19.71
CA CYS A 156 20.33 17.57 19.40
C CYS A 156 19.18 18.57 19.58
N SER A 157 19.51 19.87 19.68
CA SER A 157 18.54 20.98 19.66
C SER A 157 19.10 22.20 18.92
N LEU A 158 18.30 22.77 18.03
CA LEU A 158 18.53 24.04 17.34
C LEU A 158 17.68 25.12 18.03
N VAL A 159 18.33 26.20 18.47
CA VAL A 159 17.73 27.20 19.34
C VAL A 159 17.93 28.60 18.76
N PHE A 160 16.83 29.32 18.55
CA PHE A 160 16.84 30.75 18.30
C PHE A 160 16.37 31.46 19.56
N VAL A 161 17.16 32.43 20.03
CA VAL A 161 16.89 33.15 21.27
C VAL A 161 17.09 34.64 21.09
N HIS A 162 16.25 35.43 21.75
CA HIS A 162 16.27 36.89 21.72
C HIS A 162 15.94 37.47 20.34
N ASN A 163 16.03 38.79 20.20
CA ASN A 163 15.58 39.53 19.02
C ASN A 163 16.65 39.52 17.93
N LEU A 164 16.36 38.95 16.78
CA LEU A 164 17.25 39.00 15.61
C LEU A 164 17.23 40.41 14.99
N PRO A 165 18.28 40.83 14.27
CA PRO A 165 18.25 42.10 13.53
C PRO A 165 17.01 42.25 12.65
N ALA A 166 16.61 43.48 12.35
CA ALA A 166 15.56 43.68 11.35
C ALA A 166 16.01 43.11 9.99
N HIS A 167 15.06 42.75 9.12
CA HIS A 167 15.38 42.24 7.78
C HIS A 167 16.22 40.95 7.82
N THR A 168 15.96 40.09 8.82
CA THR A 168 16.59 38.78 8.97
C THR A 168 15.87 37.73 8.12
N ASN A 169 16.62 36.85 7.47
CA ASN A 169 16.10 35.68 6.79
C ASN A 169 16.72 34.40 7.37
N VAL A 170 15.90 33.53 7.96
CA VAL A 170 16.30 32.24 8.51
C VAL A 170 15.68 31.13 7.68
N THR A 171 16.49 30.20 7.20
CA THR A 171 16.04 29.00 6.48
C THR A 171 16.63 27.76 7.13
N VAL A 172 15.78 26.79 7.44
CA VAL A 172 16.15 25.45 7.91
C VAL A 172 15.51 24.44 6.97
N ARG A 173 16.30 23.65 6.25
CA ARG A 173 15.78 22.70 5.27
C ARG A 173 16.49 21.37 5.22
N ASP A 174 15.81 20.36 4.70
CA ASP A 174 16.38 19.05 4.40
C ASP A 174 17.11 18.44 5.60
N SER A 175 16.54 18.61 6.80
CA SER A 175 17.19 18.31 8.07
C SER A 175 16.39 17.27 8.88
N THR A 176 17.07 16.50 9.72
CA THR A 176 16.44 15.52 10.62
C THR A 176 17.03 15.70 12.02
N ILE A 177 16.28 16.35 12.90
CA ILE A 177 16.75 16.72 14.24
C ILE A 177 15.90 15.98 15.27
N VAL A 178 16.56 15.10 16.03
CA VAL A 178 15.94 14.30 17.08
C VAL A 178 16.46 14.75 18.45
N THR A 179 15.55 14.89 19.42
CA THR A 179 15.89 15.07 20.82
C THR A 179 15.44 13.84 21.60
N ALA A 180 16.36 12.90 21.80
CA ALA A 180 16.08 11.62 22.44
C ALA A 180 15.90 11.70 23.97
N GLY A 181 16.41 12.75 24.61
CA GLY A 181 16.41 12.89 26.06
C GLY A 181 16.29 14.33 26.55
N PRO A 182 16.40 14.59 27.86
CA PRO A 182 16.27 15.92 28.43
C PRO A 182 17.40 16.84 27.98
N MET A 183 17.11 18.13 27.75
CA MET A 183 18.10 19.13 27.34
C MET A 183 18.35 20.13 28.48
N ARG A 184 19.60 20.59 28.62
CA ARG A 184 19.99 21.64 29.58
C ARG A 184 20.26 22.94 28.84
N TYR A 185 19.27 23.81 28.76
CA TYR A 185 19.36 25.12 28.11
C TYR A 185 20.05 26.16 29.00
N SER A 186 21.32 25.93 29.35
CA SER A 186 22.11 26.84 30.20
C SER A 186 22.26 28.26 29.62
N GLN A 187 22.04 28.43 28.31
CA GLN A 187 22.12 29.70 27.61
C GLN A 187 20.81 30.51 27.63
N LEU A 188 19.71 29.94 28.16
CA LEU A 188 18.39 30.58 28.26
C LEU A 188 18.11 30.96 29.71
N SER A 189 17.94 32.25 30.00
CA SER A 189 17.46 32.71 31.31
C SER A 189 15.94 32.57 31.41
N GLY A 190 15.44 31.98 32.50
CA GLY A 190 14.01 31.90 32.79
C GLY A 190 13.30 30.67 32.22
N LEU A 191 13.98 29.81 31.46
CA LEU A 191 13.43 28.52 31.06
C LEU A 191 13.56 27.51 32.21
N THR A 192 12.55 27.43 33.06
CA THR A 192 12.50 26.50 34.20
C THR A 192 11.98 25.12 33.83
N ASP A 193 11.20 25.03 32.75
CA ASP A 193 10.58 23.78 32.32
C ASP A 193 11.62 22.84 31.72
N ALA A 194 11.48 21.54 32.00
CA ALA A 194 12.32 20.51 31.40
C ALA A 194 11.94 20.35 29.92
N VAL A 195 12.45 21.26 29.09
CA VAL A 195 12.21 21.24 27.64
C VAL A 195 13.11 20.19 27.00
N ALA A 196 12.51 19.36 26.17
CA ALA A 196 13.22 18.44 25.29
C ALA A 196 12.67 18.64 23.88
N SER A 197 13.31 19.55 23.15
CA SER A 197 12.83 19.96 21.83
C SER A 197 13.94 20.15 20.81
N PRO A 198 13.81 19.58 19.60
CA PRO A 198 14.82 19.72 18.56
C PRO A 198 14.81 21.12 17.95
N PHE A 199 13.71 21.87 18.06
CA PHE A 199 13.61 23.24 17.55
C PHE A 199 12.97 24.17 18.57
N VAL A 200 13.73 25.17 19.02
CA VAL A 200 13.32 26.09 20.10
C VAL A 200 13.35 27.54 19.61
N LEU A 201 12.25 28.26 19.81
CA LEU A 201 12.16 29.72 19.71
C LEU A 201 11.93 30.31 21.10
N HIS A 202 12.83 31.19 21.57
CA HIS A 202 12.75 31.70 22.94
C HIS A 202 12.95 33.22 23.04
N ALA A 203 11.96 33.93 23.60
CA ALA A 203 12.00 35.37 23.82
C ALA A 203 12.37 36.15 22.54
N THR A 204 11.76 35.79 21.40
CA THR A 204 12.16 36.25 20.06
C THR A 204 11.10 37.15 19.44
N SER A 205 11.46 38.41 19.22
CA SER A 205 10.70 39.33 18.38
C SER A 205 11.37 39.42 17.00
N LEU A 206 10.58 39.21 15.96
CA LEU A 206 10.99 39.34 14.56
C LEU A 206 10.40 40.63 13.99
N LEU A 207 11.26 41.44 13.36
CA LEU A 207 10.88 42.71 12.72
C LEU A 207 11.28 42.67 11.24
N GLN A 208 10.30 42.79 10.34
CA GLN A 208 10.54 42.75 8.89
C GLN A 208 11.34 41.51 8.45
N SER A 209 11.13 40.37 9.11
CA SER A 209 11.99 39.19 9.02
C SER A 209 11.19 37.94 8.65
N GLN A 210 11.89 36.91 8.18
CA GLN A 210 11.30 35.62 7.83
C GLN A 210 12.07 34.46 8.47
N LEU A 211 11.35 33.49 9.01
CA LEU A 211 11.88 32.22 9.48
C LEU A 211 11.12 31.08 8.82
N ARG A 212 11.81 30.28 8.01
CA ARG A 212 11.21 29.16 7.27
C ARG A 212 11.90 27.85 7.63
N VAL A 213 11.11 26.87 8.03
CA VAL A 213 11.55 25.47 8.20
C VAL A 213 10.83 24.65 7.15
N SER A 214 11.58 24.00 6.26
CA SER A 214 11.00 23.21 5.18
C SER A 214 11.61 21.81 5.05
N ASN A 215 10.83 20.85 4.58
CA ASN A 215 11.32 19.50 4.24
C ASN A 215 12.19 18.88 5.37
N THR A 216 11.73 19.01 6.62
CA THR A 216 12.52 18.73 7.82
C THR A 216 11.73 17.81 8.77
N VAL A 217 12.44 16.90 9.43
CA VAL A 217 11.88 15.99 10.44
C VAL A 217 12.33 16.43 11.83
N LEU A 218 11.37 16.76 12.69
CA LEU A 218 11.60 17.14 14.08
C LEU A 218 10.97 16.10 15.01
N ARG A 219 11.78 15.40 15.80
CA ARG A 219 11.30 14.35 16.70
C ARG A 219 11.73 14.59 18.15
N SER A 220 10.79 14.48 19.08
CA SER A 220 11.07 14.41 20.51
C SER A 220 10.61 13.06 21.06
N LEU A 221 11.52 12.33 21.70
CA LEU A 221 11.24 11.02 22.29
C LEU A 221 11.11 11.09 23.82
N GLN A 222 11.50 12.23 24.41
CA GLN A 222 11.51 12.42 25.85
C GLN A 222 10.10 12.62 26.40
N ALA A 223 9.83 12.04 27.58
CA ALA A 223 8.55 12.20 28.24
C ALA A 223 8.20 13.68 28.46
N GLY A 224 7.02 14.11 28.00
CA GLY A 224 6.58 15.52 28.02
C GLY A 224 7.31 16.47 27.07
N GLY A 225 8.15 15.96 26.17
CA GLY A 225 8.86 16.77 25.18
C GLY A 225 7.99 17.28 24.03
N SER A 226 8.54 18.18 23.21
CA SER A 226 7.86 18.69 22.02
C SER A 226 8.76 18.81 20.81
N ALA A 227 8.25 18.59 19.59
CA ALA A 227 9.06 18.72 18.37
C ALA A 227 9.43 20.18 18.06
N VAL A 228 8.51 21.10 18.36
CA VAL A 228 8.78 22.55 18.38
C VAL A 228 8.40 23.12 19.75
N TYR A 229 9.26 23.94 20.32
CA TYR A 229 8.99 24.64 21.58
C TYR A 229 9.10 26.16 21.40
N VAL A 230 8.10 26.88 21.89
CA VAL A 230 8.06 28.34 21.91
C VAL A 230 7.91 28.81 23.35
N GLY A 231 8.85 29.62 23.83
CA GLY A 231 8.82 30.15 25.20
C GLY A 231 9.34 31.59 25.30
N GLY A 232 9.18 32.21 26.46
CA GLY A 232 9.67 33.57 26.73
C GLY A 232 8.93 34.70 25.99
N GLY A 233 7.95 34.36 25.15
CA GLY A 233 7.24 35.29 24.27
C GLY A 233 7.84 35.33 22.86
N VAL A 234 6.96 35.37 21.85
CA VAL A 234 7.34 35.56 20.45
C VAL A 234 6.41 36.58 19.81
N ASP A 235 6.99 37.62 19.22
CA ASP A 235 6.27 38.71 18.58
C ASP A 235 6.71 38.85 17.12
N LEU A 236 5.76 38.71 16.19
CA LEU A 236 5.96 38.96 14.77
C LEU A 236 5.44 40.36 14.42
N LEU A 237 6.35 41.22 13.96
CA LEU A 237 6.06 42.58 13.51
C LEU A 237 6.44 42.69 12.03
N SER A 238 5.42 42.75 11.16
CA SER A 238 5.59 42.65 9.70
C SER A 238 6.55 41.50 9.34
N SER A 239 6.33 40.30 9.88
CA SER A 239 7.27 39.18 9.76
C SER A 239 6.55 37.86 9.48
N ALA A 240 7.29 36.86 9.00
CA ALA A 240 6.76 35.54 8.69
C ALA A 240 7.47 34.41 9.45
N VAL A 241 6.70 33.46 9.96
CA VAL A 241 7.19 32.14 10.40
C VAL A 241 6.45 31.07 9.59
N VAL A 242 7.19 30.22 8.89
CA VAL A 242 6.63 29.24 7.95
C VAL A 242 7.20 27.84 8.23
N LEU A 243 6.33 26.89 8.55
CA LEU A 243 6.65 25.46 8.60
C LEU A 243 6.02 24.80 7.36
N ASP A 244 6.83 24.20 6.49
CA ASP A 244 6.37 23.70 5.19
C ASP A 244 6.93 22.30 4.85
N GLY A 245 6.08 21.29 4.75
CA GLY A 245 6.56 19.92 4.47
C GLY A 245 7.36 19.35 5.66
N VAL A 246 6.93 19.64 6.89
CA VAL A 246 7.62 19.23 8.12
C VAL A 246 6.90 18.04 8.76
N LEU A 247 7.65 17.08 9.29
CA LEU A 247 7.14 16.02 10.16
C LEU A 247 7.43 16.40 11.62
N LEU A 248 6.37 16.55 12.42
CA LEU A 248 6.45 16.82 13.86
C LEU A 248 6.06 15.56 14.63
N GLU A 249 7.02 14.93 15.31
CA GLU A 249 6.77 13.75 16.12
C GLU A 249 7.11 13.97 17.60
N ALA A 250 6.18 13.59 18.48
CA ALA A 250 6.36 13.64 19.92
C ALA A 250 5.81 12.38 20.58
N SER A 251 6.68 11.42 20.92
CA SER A 251 6.31 10.09 21.43
C SER A 251 6.50 9.92 22.95
N GLY A 252 6.70 11.03 23.66
CA GLY A 252 6.96 11.09 25.11
C GLY A 252 5.76 10.86 26.03
N GLY A 253 4.77 10.05 25.63
CA GLY A 253 3.55 9.83 26.42
C GLY A 253 2.54 10.99 26.38
N PRO A 254 1.55 11.00 27.29
CA PRO A 254 0.34 11.82 27.16
C PRO A 254 0.56 13.33 27.31
N THR A 255 1.67 13.74 27.92
CA THR A 255 2.04 15.15 28.10
C THR A 255 2.89 15.70 26.95
N ALA A 256 3.33 14.85 26.01
CA ALA A 256 4.10 15.28 24.86
C ALA A 256 3.25 16.12 23.89
N SER A 257 3.87 16.99 23.09
CA SER A 257 3.16 17.83 22.13
C SER A 257 3.93 18.00 20.83
N ALA A 258 3.26 18.01 19.67
CA ALA A 258 3.96 18.22 18.40
C ALA A 258 4.59 19.63 18.34
N MET A 259 3.83 20.65 18.73
CA MET A 259 4.32 22.00 18.96
C MET A 259 3.74 22.53 20.26
N HIS A 260 4.56 23.21 21.06
CA HIS A 260 4.13 23.73 22.35
C HIS A 260 4.59 25.17 22.55
N VAL A 261 3.62 26.09 22.64
CA VAL A 261 3.82 27.44 23.17
C VAL A 261 3.53 27.38 24.67
N ALA A 262 4.52 27.72 25.49
CA ALA A 262 4.37 27.73 26.94
C ALA A 262 3.22 28.65 27.38
N SER A 263 2.37 28.23 28.32
CA SER A 263 1.15 28.95 28.70
C SER A 263 1.39 30.40 29.14
N SER A 264 2.51 30.67 29.81
CA SER A 264 2.89 32.02 30.26
C SER A 264 3.35 32.93 29.10
N SER A 265 3.73 32.34 27.97
CA SER A 265 4.31 33.01 26.82
C SER A 265 3.23 33.54 25.89
N ARG A 266 3.44 34.76 25.41
CA ARG A 266 2.61 35.38 24.37
C ARG A 266 3.11 34.96 23.00
N LEU A 267 2.18 34.60 22.10
CA LEU A 267 2.44 34.50 20.67
C LEU A 267 1.66 35.63 19.98
N SER A 268 2.35 36.67 19.54
CA SER A 268 1.73 37.85 18.93
C SER A 268 2.07 37.98 17.45
N LEU A 269 1.06 38.24 16.63
CA LEU A 269 1.20 38.55 15.20
C LEU A 269 0.58 39.92 14.96
N GLN A 270 1.37 40.89 14.50
CA GLN A 270 0.93 42.26 14.27
C GLN A 270 1.48 42.83 12.96
N SER A 271 0.80 43.87 12.45
CA SER A 271 1.26 44.69 11.34
C SER A 271 1.58 43.89 10.07
N HIS A 272 0.60 43.13 9.58
CA HIS A 272 0.73 42.30 8.39
C HIS A 272 1.79 41.19 8.55
N SER A 273 1.70 40.45 9.66
CA SER A 273 2.54 39.26 9.90
C SER A 273 1.84 37.96 9.52
N VAL A 274 2.61 36.89 9.31
CA VAL A 274 2.08 35.56 8.99
C VAL A 274 2.75 34.47 9.82
N PHE A 275 1.96 33.63 10.47
CA PHE A 275 2.44 32.33 10.99
C PHE A 275 1.72 31.22 10.20
N SER A 276 2.46 30.47 9.40
CA SER A 276 1.92 29.48 8.46
C SER A 276 2.46 28.09 8.77
N VAL A 277 1.57 27.12 8.96
CA VAL A 277 1.89 25.70 9.05
C VAL A 277 1.25 25.00 7.86
N THR A 278 2.05 24.57 6.90
CA THR A 278 1.58 24.06 5.61
C THR A 278 2.17 22.69 5.29
N ASN A 279 1.36 21.76 4.80
CA ASN A 279 1.79 20.40 4.44
C ASN A 279 2.55 19.68 5.59
N VAL A 280 2.03 19.78 6.82
CA VAL A 280 2.69 19.23 8.02
C VAL A 280 2.03 17.93 8.46
N SER A 281 2.82 16.92 8.77
CA SER A 281 2.35 15.69 9.40
C SER A 281 2.67 15.70 10.90
N VAL A 282 1.70 15.31 11.71
CA VAL A 282 1.78 15.33 13.17
C VAL A 282 1.54 13.93 13.74
N VAL A 283 2.49 13.44 14.52
CA VAL A 283 2.33 12.19 15.28
C VAL A 283 2.67 12.47 16.73
N SER A 284 1.67 12.52 17.60
CA SER A 284 1.89 12.84 19.01
C SER A 284 1.11 11.91 19.92
N SER A 285 1.77 11.38 20.94
CA SER A 285 1.12 10.62 22.01
C SER A 285 0.28 11.49 22.96
N GLY A 286 0.40 12.82 22.85
CA GLY A 286 -0.35 13.80 23.64
C GLY A 286 -1.02 14.84 22.75
N GLY A 287 -0.61 16.11 22.91
CA GLY A 287 -1.17 17.26 22.18
C GLY A 287 -0.64 17.41 20.76
N GLY A 288 -1.42 18.04 19.88
CA GLY A 288 -0.97 18.45 18.56
C GLY A 288 -0.16 19.75 18.62
N ILE A 289 -0.68 20.80 17.99
CA ILE A 289 -0.12 22.15 17.96
C ILE A 289 -0.80 22.99 19.05
N VAL A 290 -0.11 23.19 20.17
CA VAL A 290 -0.59 23.95 21.32
C VAL A 290 -0.06 25.39 21.24
N LEU A 291 -0.96 26.36 21.04
CA LEU A 291 -0.63 27.78 20.90
C LEU A 291 -0.65 28.56 22.23
N GLY A 292 -0.76 27.85 23.36
CA GLY A 292 -0.74 28.43 24.70
C GLY A 292 -2.03 29.18 25.05
N GLU A 293 -1.93 30.12 26.00
CA GLU A 293 -3.08 30.83 26.57
C GLU A 293 -3.11 32.33 26.23
N ARG A 294 -2.12 32.82 25.48
CA ARG A 294 -1.90 34.24 25.23
C ARG A 294 -1.65 34.54 23.76
N LEU A 295 -2.49 33.99 22.88
CA LEU A 295 -2.47 34.30 21.46
C LEU A 295 -2.97 35.74 21.21
N ALA A 296 -2.32 36.49 20.32
CA ALA A 296 -2.80 37.78 19.86
C ALA A 296 -2.56 37.93 18.35
N VAL A 297 -3.62 38.08 17.57
CA VAL A 297 -3.54 38.26 16.11
C VAL A 297 -4.29 39.54 15.74
N SER A 298 -3.59 40.52 15.15
CA SER A 298 -4.15 41.80 14.70
C SER A 298 -3.54 42.17 13.35
N ASP A 299 -4.37 42.56 12.38
CA ASP A 299 -3.94 42.86 10.99
C ASP A 299 -2.98 41.81 10.41
N SER A 300 -3.18 40.53 10.74
CA SER A 300 -2.19 39.46 10.51
C SER A 300 -2.87 38.10 10.36
N VAL A 301 -2.13 37.11 9.85
CA VAL A 301 -2.67 35.79 9.49
C VAL A 301 -1.99 34.68 10.30
N LEU A 302 -2.81 33.87 10.98
CA LEU A 302 -2.40 32.59 11.54
C LEU A 302 -3.09 31.49 10.72
N ARG A 303 -2.33 30.68 9.98
CA ARG A 303 -2.91 29.67 9.08
C ARG A 303 -2.33 28.28 9.26
N PHE A 304 -3.22 27.29 9.14
CA PHE A 304 -2.91 25.87 9.12
C PHE A 304 -3.53 25.28 7.86
N VAL A 305 -2.70 24.76 6.96
CA VAL A 305 -3.13 24.32 5.63
C VAL A 305 -2.53 22.96 5.27
N GLY A 306 -3.37 21.94 5.07
CA GLY A 306 -2.88 20.59 4.75
C GLY A 306 -2.11 19.97 5.92
N VAL A 307 -2.70 20.03 7.13
CA VAL A 307 -2.10 19.45 8.33
C VAL A 307 -2.84 18.17 8.69
N GLU A 308 -2.16 17.04 8.67
CA GLU A 308 -2.73 15.74 9.06
C GLU A 308 -2.06 15.27 10.35
N GLY A 309 -2.85 14.80 11.31
CA GLY A 309 -2.25 14.27 12.53
C GLY A 309 -3.06 13.26 13.31
N SER A 310 -2.31 12.35 13.94
CA SER A 310 -2.81 11.45 14.97
C SER A 310 -2.35 11.97 16.32
N VAL A 311 -3.31 12.43 17.12
CA VAL A 311 -3.10 13.06 18.43
C VAL A 311 -4.15 12.55 19.41
N ALA A 312 -3.87 12.62 20.71
CA ALA A 312 -4.79 12.15 21.74
C ALA A 312 -5.99 13.08 21.97
N SER A 313 -5.95 14.32 21.46
CA SER A 313 -6.98 15.35 21.67
C SER A 313 -7.22 16.19 20.40
N SER A 314 -6.98 17.50 20.45
CA SER A 314 -7.16 18.38 19.29
C SER A 314 -5.86 18.57 18.52
N LEU A 315 -5.95 18.57 17.19
CA LEU A 315 -4.80 18.79 16.31
C LEU A 315 -4.24 20.21 16.49
N VAL A 316 -5.11 21.21 16.63
CA VAL A 316 -4.74 22.59 17.01
C VAL A 316 -5.45 22.95 18.32
N CYS A 317 -4.72 23.43 19.32
CA CYS A 317 -5.29 23.79 20.61
C CYS A 317 -4.85 25.20 21.02
N CYS A 318 -5.83 26.06 21.30
CA CYS A 318 -5.63 27.42 21.78
C CYS A 318 -6.37 27.58 23.11
N GLY A 319 -5.60 27.60 24.20
CA GLY A 319 -6.16 27.73 25.55
C GLY A 319 -6.65 29.13 25.89
N GLY A 320 -6.24 30.15 25.12
CA GLY A 320 -6.56 31.54 25.39
C GLY A 320 -6.02 32.50 24.34
N GLY A 321 -6.64 33.69 24.26
CA GLY A 321 -6.15 34.78 23.43
C GLY A 321 -7.24 35.49 22.62
N THR A 322 -6.82 36.40 21.74
CA THR A 322 -7.72 37.22 20.92
C THR A 322 -7.32 37.23 19.46
N VAL A 323 -8.29 37.03 18.56
CA VAL A 323 -8.18 37.39 17.14
C VAL A 323 -8.91 38.71 16.96
N GLY A 324 -8.15 39.79 16.94
CA GLY A 324 -8.64 41.17 16.88
C GLY A 324 -8.93 41.63 15.45
N ASP A 325 -9.21 42.93 15.31
CA ASP A 325 -9.46 43.58 14.03
C ASP A 325 -8.36 43.26 13.00
N GLY A 326 -8.78 42.94 11.77
CA GLY A 326 -7.87 42.54 10.69
C GLY A 326 -7.14 41.22 10.92
N GLY A 327 -7.39 40.51 12.02
CA GLY A 327 -6.82 39.20 12.30
C GLY A 327 -7.58 38.09 11.57
N TRP A 328 -6.86 37.17 10.93
CA TRP A 328 -7.44 36.01 10.25
C TRP A 328 -6.82 34.70 10.73
N LEU A 329 -7.66 33.80 11.26
CA LEU A 329 -7.31 32.43 11.59
C LEU A 329 -7.85 31.47 10.53
N GLU A 330 -6.97 30.87 9.73
CA GLU A 330 -7.34 29.92 8.68
C GLU A 330 -7.06 28.47 9.11
N LEU A 331 -8.09 27.63 9.03
CA LEU A 331 -8.02 26.18 9.17
C LEU A 331 -8.49 25.57 7.84
N ARG A 332 -7.57 25.08 7.02
CA ARG A 332 -7.88 24.49 5.72
C ARG A 332 -7.23 23.12 5.53
N ASP A 333 -7.97 22.14 5.02
CA ASP A 333 -7.44 20.80 4.75
C ASP A 333 -6.76 20.16 6.00
N LEU A 334 -7.33 20.35 7.20
CA LEU A 334 -6.84 19.69 8.42
C LEU A 334 -7.55 18.36 8.68
N TRP A 335 -6.76 17.32 8.94
CA TRP A 335 -7.24 15.96 9.10
C TRP A 335 -6.82 15.43 10.47
N ALA A 336 -7.78 15.33 11.38
CA ALA A 336 -7.59 14.78 12.73
C ALA A 336 -8.01 13.30 12.74
N VAL A 337 -7.03 12.40 12.84
CA VAL A 337 -7.20 10.97 12.56
C VAL A 337 -7.35 10.11 13.83
N GLY A 338 -6.96 10.62 15.01
CA GLY A 338 -7.02 9.87 16.27
C GLY A 338 -8.45 9.61 16.74
N GLU A 339 -8.71 8.52 17.47
CA GLU A 339 -10.05 8.27 18.04
C GLU A 339 -10.47 9.43 18.95
N ALA A 340 -11.68 9.96 18.73
CA ALA A 340 -12.22 11.15 19.41
C ALA A 340 -11.44 12.46 19.20
N SER A 341 -10.49 12.51 18.26
CA SER A 341 -9.76 13.74 17.95
C SER A 341 -10.64 14.76 17.23
N SER A 342 -10.38 16.05 17.51
CA SER A 342 -10.99 17.18 16.82
C SER A 342 -9.94 17.96 16.04
N VAL A 343 -10.36 18.71 15.02
CA VAL A 343 -9.46 19.56 14.22
C VAL A 343 -8.89 20.68 15.08
N ALA A 344 -9.73 21.33 15.87
CA ALA A 344 -9.27 22.39 16.76
C ALA A 344 -10.05 22.51 18.07
N SER A 345 -9.42 23.08 19.07
CA SER A 345 -10.05 23.62 20.27
C SER A 345 -9.73 25.10 20.39
N LEU A 346 -10.73 25.94 20.17
CA LEU A 346 -10.64 27.40 20.17
C LEU A 346 -11.51 28.04 21.26
N SER A 347 -12.04 27.27 22.20
CA SER A 347 -12.99 27.76 23.21
C SER A 347 -12.39 28.83 24.14
N GLY A 348 -11.08 28.86 24.30
CA GLY A 348 -10.37 29.92 25.04
C GLY A 348 -10.15 31.21 24.22
N VAL A 349 -10.37 31.17 22.92
CA VAL A 349 -10.10 32.30 22.01
C VAL A 349 -11.32 33.20 21.91
N THR A 350 -11.10 34.52 21.94
CA THR A 350 -12.13 35.53 21.70
C THR A 350 -11.92 36.20 20.35
N LEU A 351 -12.95 36.23 19.50
CA LEU A 351 -12.99 37.07 18.31
C LEU A 351 -13.47 38.46 18.70
N SER A 352 -12.67 39.47 18.39
CA SER A 352 -12.96 40.89 18.60
C SER A 352 -12.68 41.65 17.31
N GLY A 353 -13.44 41.30 16.26
CA GLY A 353 -13.38 41.89 14.92
C GLY A 353 -12.63 41.04 13.91
N GLY A 354 -11.88 40.03 14.38
CA GLY A 354 -11.20 39.07 13.54
C GLY A 354 -12.11 38.00 12.95
N THR A 355 -11.56 37.22 12.01
CA THR A 355 -12.29 36.17 11.30
C THR A 355 -11.62 34.80 11.47
N VAL A 356 -12.45 33.76 11.44
CA VAL A 356 -12.00 32.36 11.38
C VAL A 356 -12.59 31.71 10.14
N SER A 357 -11.75 31.09 9.31
CA SER A 357 -12.21 30.26 8.19
C SER A 357 -11.88 28.79 8.46
N ILE A 358 -12.86 27.91 8.25
CA ILE A 358 -12.70 26.46 8.42
C ILE A 358 -13.21 25.77 7.16
N ALA A 359 -12.30 25.30 6.32
CA ALA A 359 -12.65 24.70 5.03
C ALA A 359 -12.00 23.33 4.84
N ARG A 360 -12.73 22.37 4.28
CA ARG A 360 -12.17 21.07 3.87
C ARG A 360 -11.46 20.32 5.00
N CYS A 361 -11.92 20.49 6.25
CA CYS A 361 -11.35 19.83 7.41
C CYS A 361 -12.15 18.56 7.75
N ALA A 362 -11.46 17.53 8.22
CA ALA A 362 -12.03 16.24 8.58
C ALA A 362 -11.62 15.82 10.00
N ALA A 363 -12.59 15.40 10.81
CA ALA A 363 -12.38 14.82 12.14
C ALA A 363 -13.08 13.47 12.27
N THR A 364 -12.41 12.51 12.91
CA THR A 364 -13.01 11.21 13.27
C THR A 364 -14.05 11.39 14.38
N GLY A 365 -13.79 12.29 15.33
CA GLY A 365 -14.71 12.66 16.40
C GLY A 365 -15.94 13.42 15.89
N ALA A 366 -17.01 13.41 16.69
CA ALA A 366 -18.23 14.15 16.38
C ALA A 366 -18.03 15.67 16.42
N THR A 367 -17.08 16.14 17.23
CA THR A 367 -16.68 17.55 17.32
C THR A 367 -15.64 17.86 16.25
N LEU A 368 -15.94 18.80 15.37
CA LEU A 368 -14.97 19.34 14.42
C LEU A 368 -14.05 20.34 15.12
N VAL A 369 -14.65 21.39 15.69
CA VAL A 369 -13.94 22.45 16.40
C VAL A 369 -14.75 22.87 17.61
N SER A 370 -14.10 23.00 18.77
CA SER A 370 -14.71 23.72 19.90
C SER A 370 -14.59 25.21 19.63
N GLY A 371 -15.69 25.85 19.24
CA GLY A 371 -15.69 27.21 18.67
C GLY A 371 -15.24 28.32 19.65
N PRO A 372 -14.78 29.47 19.12
CA PRO A 372 -14.37 30.62 19.92
C PRO A 372 -15.56 31.40 20.47
N THR A 373 -15.29 32.26 21.45
CA THR A 373 -16.24 33.29 21.90
C THR A 373 -16.25 34.44 20.90
N ILE A 374 -17.42 34.84 20.39
CA ILE A 374 -17.54 35.91 19.39
C ILE A 374 -18.10 37.16 20.05
N THR A 375 -17.27 38.18 20.24
CA THR A 375 -17.73 39.53 20.65
C THR A 375 -18.06 40.37 19.42
N SER A 376 -17.21 40.31 18.41
CA SER A 376 -17.41 40.81 17.05
C SER A 376 -16.53 40.00 16.09
N GLY A 377 -16.83 40.04 14.79
CA GLY A 377 -16.17 39.21 13.78
C GLY A 377 -17.04 38.06 13.28
N ALA A 378 -16.46 37.12 12.56
CA ALA A 378 -17.21 36.05 11.91
C ALA A 378 -16.45 34.73 11.82
N VAL A 379 -17.19 33.61 11.87
CA VAL A 379 -16.68 32.27 11.57
C VAL A 379 -17.35 31.77 10.29
N SER A 380 -16.55 31.53 9.25
CA SER A 380 -17.03 31.00 7.96
C SER A 380 -16.58 29.56 7.80
N VAL A 381 -17.50 28.69 7.38
CA VAL A 381 -17.24 27.25 7.25
C VAL A 381 -17.62 26.75 5.86
N GLN A 382 -16.85 25.81 5.32
CA GLN A 382 -17.12 25.22 4.01
C GLN A 382 -16.66 23.77 3.94
N CYS A 383 -17.55 22.89 3.48
CA CYS A 383 -17.19 21.53 3.08
C CYS A 383 -16.35 20.77 4.11
N ASN A 384 -16.84 20.66 5.35
CA ASN A 384 -16.14 19.96 6.43
C ASN A 384 -16.82 18.62 6.75
N ARG A 385 -16.10 17.71 7.40
CA ARG A 385 -16.59 16.39 7.81
C ARG A 385 -16.25 16.12 9.28
N ALA A 386 -17.22 15.63 10.04
CA ALA A 386 -17.02 15.22 11.43
C ALA A 386 -17.92 14.04 11.77
N GLY A 387 -17.44 13.11 12.59
CA GLY A 387 -18.21 11.94 13.04
C GLY A 387 -18.76 11.10 11.89
N GLY A 388 -18.01 11.00 10.78
CA GLY A 388 -18.39 10.20 9.61
C GLY A 388 -19.36 10.85 8.62
N ARG A 389 -19.76 12.13 8.81
CA ARG A 389 -20.67 12.83 7.90
C ARG A 389 -20.18 14.21 7.47
N VAL A 390 -20.57 14.64 6.28
CA VAL A 390 -20.33 16.00 5.76
C VAL A 390 -21.28 16.98 6.46
N LEU A 391 -20.77 18.15 6.85
CA LEU A 391 -21.51 19.19 7.53
C LEU A 391 -22.03 20.21 6.50
N GLN A 392 -23.34 20.27 6.34
CA GLN A 392 -23.99 21.08 5.29
C GLN A 392 -24.83 22.22 5.84
N SER A 393 -25.30 22.13 7.08
CA SER A 393 -26.16 23.14 7.70
C SER A 393 -25.56 23.73 8.98
N SER A 394 -26.04 24.91 9.39
CA SER A 394 -25.65 25.51 10.67
C SER A 394 -26.03 24.64 11.88
N GLY A 395 -27.06 23.79 11.75
CA GLY A 395 -27.41 22.78 12.75
C GLY A 395 -26.34 21.70 12.89
N ASP A 396 -25.79 21.22 11.77
CA ASP A 396 -24.71 20.23 11.77
C ASP A 396 -23.45 20.79 12.44
N TYR A 397 -23.08 22.02 12.11
CA TYR A 397 -21.93 22.70 12.72
C TYR A 397 -22.13 22.95 14.21
N ARG A 398 -23.35 23.28 14.66
CA ARG A 398 -23.66 23.40 16.09
C ARG A 398 -23.41 22.11 16.84
N LEU A 399 -23.83 20.97 16.28
CA LEU A 399 -23.56 19.64 16.85
C LEU A 399 -22.06 19.30 16.80
N ALA A 400 -21.33 19.85 15.83
CA ALA A 400 -19.89 19.68 15.69
C ALA A 400 -19.04 20.70 16.50
N GLY A 401 -19.64 21.42 17.45
CA GLY A 401 -18.95 22.33 18.39
C GLY A 401 -18.88 23.80 17.96
N LEU A 402 -19.50 24.17 16.84
CA LEU A 402 -19.49 25.52 16.27
C LEU A 402 -20.91 26.12 16.25
N PRO A 403 -21.33 26.87 17.30
CA PRO A 403 -22.72 27.31 17.46
C PRO A 403 -23.16 28.43 16.51
N SER A 404 -22.24 29.28 16.07
CA SER A 404 -22.51 30.49 15.28
C SER A 404 -21.54 30.58 14.10
N VAL A 405 -22.02 30.18 12.91
CA VAL A 405 -21.20 30.13 11.69
C VAL A 405 -21.99 30.60 10.45
N SER A 406 -21.27 31.13 9.47
CA SER A 406 -21.75 31.33 8.11
C SER A 406 -21.34 30.12 7.25
N VAL A 407 -22.31 29.37 6.75
CA VAL A 407 -22.06 28.15 5.96
C VAL A 407 -22.01 28.50 4.48
N VAL A 408 -20.90 28.16 3.83
CA VAL A 408 -20.73 28.26 2.38
C VAL A 408 -20.85 26.85 1.76
N PRO A 409 -21.64 26.67 0.69
CA PRO A 409 -21.72 25.40 -0.04
C PRO A 409 -20.36 24.89 -0.51
N CYS A 410 -20.19 23.56 -0.67
CA CYS A 410 -18.93 22.95 -1.10
C CYS A 410 -18.45 23.42 -2.49
N ASP A 411 -19.39 23.66 -3.39
CA ASP A 411 -19.18 24.17 -4.76
C ASP A 411 -19.15 25.70 -4.84
N GLY A 412 -19.54 26.37 -3.76
CA GLY A 412 -19.50 27.82 -3.64
C GLY A 412 -18.09 28.35 -3.41
N CYS A 413 -17.94 29.67 -3.50
CA CYS A 413 -16.73 30.35 -3.12
C CYS A 413 -17.08 31.64 -2.39
N ALA A 414 -16.25 32.03 -1.43
CA ALA A 414 -16.45 33.24 -0.65
C ALA A 414 -15.10 33.88 -0.29
N ALA A 415 -15.02 35.20 -0.40
CA ALA A 415 -13.82 35.95 -0.02
C ALA A 415 -13.38 35.66 1.43
N ALA A 416 -14.35 35.52 2.35
CA ALA A 416 -14.10 35.22 3.76
C ALA A 416 -13.43 33.86 4.03
N LEU A 417 -13.37 32.97 3.02
CA LEU A 417 -12.64 31.70 3.10
C LEU A 417 -11.31 31.77 2.36
N ALA A 418 -11.26 32.47 1.21
CA ALA A 418 -10.13 32.43 0.28
C ALA A 418 -9.14 33.59 0.43
N CYS A 419 -9.57 34.75 0.92
CA CYS A 419 -8.82 35.99 0.84
C CYS A 419 -8.56 36.59 2.23
N PHE A 420 -7.37 37.15 2.42
CA PHE A 420 -7.08 37.99 3.56
C PHE A 420 -7.66 39.40 3.37
N ASP A 421 -8.74 39.70 4.09
CA ASP A 421 -9.57 40.90 3.88
C ASP A 421 -8.77 42.22 3.86
N ALA A 422 -7.84 42.40 4.81
CA ALA A 422 -7.07 43.64 4.95
C ALA A 422 -6.26 44.01 3.69
N LEU A 423 -5.77 43.00 2.95
CA LEU A 423 -4.99 43.17 1.73
C LEU A 423 -5.75 42.77 0.46
N THR A 424 -7.05 42.54 0.54
CA THR A 424 -7.89 42.23 -0.63
C THR A 424 -8.51 43.50 -1.20
N ALA A 425 -8.31 43.73 -2.50
CA ALA A 425 -8.86 44.87 -3.23
C ALA A 425 -10.27 44.58 -3.77
N SER A 426 -10.46 43.39 -4.38
CA SER A 426 -11.74 42.93 -4.91
C SER A 426 -11.80 41.40 -4.95
N PHE A 427 -13.00 40.84 -5.02
CA PHE A 427 -13.24 39.40 -5.19
C PHE A 427 -14.24 39.18 -6.32
N SER A 428 -13.82 38.49 -7.38
CA SER A 428 -14.62 38.20 -8.57
C SER A 428 -14.18 36.85 -9.14
N ASP A 429 -15.11 36.08 -9.70
CA ASP A 429 -14.84 34.76 -10.30
C ASP A 429 -14.04 33.81 -9.38
N CYS A 430 -14.34 33.84 -8.08
CA CYS A 430 -13.67 33.07 -7.04
C CYS A 430 -12.17 33.37 -6.85
N VAL A 431 -11.68 34.50 -7.36
CA VAL A 431 -10.28 34.93 -7.24
C VAL A 431 -10.18 36.24 -6.46
N CYS A 432 -9.16 36.34 -5.61
CA CYS A 432 -8.83 37.55 -4.87
C CYS A 432 -7.90 38.44 -5.72
N SER A 433 -8.25 39.71 -5.92
CA SER A 433 -7.33 40.72 -6.42
C SER A 433 -6.71 41.45 -5.23
N CYS A 434 -5.38 41.54 -5.16
CA CYS A 434 -4.71 42.06 -3.98
C CYS A 434 -4.44 43.57 -4.04
N ARG A 435 -4.49 44.23 -2.88
CA ARG A 435 -3.96 45.58 -2.67
C ARG A 435 -2.43 45.53 -2.66
N ALA A 436 -1.80 46.70 -2.76
CA ALA A 436 -0.36 46.81 -2.59
C ALA A 436 0.08 46.20 -1.24
N GLY A 437 1.09 45.32 -1.29
CA GLY A 437 1.59 44.56 -0.14
C GLY A 437 1.00 43.16 0.01
N GLY A 438 -0.12 42.84 -0.65
CA GLY A 438 -0.64 41.47 -0.70
C GLY A 438 0.04 40.63 -1.77
N VAL A 439 0.39 39.39 -1.43
CA VAL A 439 1.09 38.43 -2.28
C VAL A 439 0.30 37.11 -2.37
N GLY A 440 0.32 36.50 -3.55
CA GLY A 440 -0.33 35.22 -3.82
C GLY A 440 -1.85 35.30 -3.96
N GLU A 441 -2.47 34.16 -4.24
CA GLU A 441 -3.92 34.07 -4.54
C GLU A 441 -4.82 34.44 -3.36
N ALA A 442 -4.32 34.34 -2.13
CA ALA A 442 -5.03 34.69 -0.91
C ALA A 442 -4.71 36.11 -0.38
N CYS A 443 -3.91 36.90 -1.12
CA CYS A 443 -3.48 38.24 -0.74
C CYS A 443 -2.81 38.31 0.64
N LEU A 444 -1.91 37.37 0.91
CA LEU A 444 -1.22 37.28 2.20
C LEU A 444 -0.09 38.32 2.29
N PRO A 445 0.29 38.78 3.50
CA PRO A 445 1.40 39.71 3.66
C PRO A 445 2.78 39.22 3.18
N PHE A 446 2.96 37.90 3.15
CA PHE A 446 4.20 37.24 2.77
C PHE A 446 3.91 36.09 1.81
N ASP A 447 4.87 35.79 0.95
CA ASP A 447 4.83 34.60 0.09
C ASP A 447 4.96 33.34 0.94
N VAL A 448 3.89 32.55 1.00
CA VAL A 448 3.81 31.30 1.75
C VAL A 448 3.25 30.21 0.85
N PRO A 449 3.59 28.94 1.11
CA PRO A 449 3.12 27.83 0.27
C PRO A 449 1.59 27.85 0.13
N PRO A 450 1.08 27.73 -1.11
CA PRO A 450 -0.35 27.76 -1.35
C PRO A 450 -1.03 26.54 -0.71
N ALA A 451 -2.33 26.63 -0.49
CA ALA A 451 -3.12 25.42 -0.31
C ALA A 451 -2.97 24.57 -1.58
N ARG A 452 -2.87 23.24 -1.44
CA ARG A 452 -2.97 22.39 -2.63
C ARG A 452 -4.30 22.73 -3.31
N SER A 453 -4.28 22.95 -4.62
CA SER A 453 -5.52 23.08 -5.38
C SER A 453 -6.26 21.75 -5.28
N GLY A 454 -7.16 21.63 -4.31
CA GLY A 454 -8.24 20.65 -4.39
C GLY A 454 -8.97 20.99 -5.66
N GLY A 455 -8.79 20.18 -6.71
CA GLY A 455 -9.24 20.55 -8.04
C GLY A 455 -10.70 20.97 -7.99
N SER A 456 -10.97 22.27 -8.16
CA SER A 456 -12.31 22.81 -8.42
C SER A 456 -12.81 22.42 -9.82
N GLY A 457 -12.16 21.44 -10.45
CA GLY A 457 -12.60 20.85 -11.69
C GLY A 457 -13.76 19.92 -11.41
N GLY A 458 -14.97 20.48 -11.32
CA GLY A 458 -16.20 19.83 -11.77
C GLY A 458 -16.19 19.53 -13.28
N GLY A 459 -15.00 19.29 -13.85
CA GLY A 459 -14.83 18.78 -15.19
C GLY A 459 -15.48 17.40 -15.24
N ALA A 460 -16.31 17.23 -16.27
CA ALA A 460 -17.18 16.10 -16.46
C ALA A 460 -16.59 14.78 -15.94
N GLN A 461 -17.44 14.09 -15.18
CA GLN A 461 -17.27 12.78 -14.59
C GLN A 461 -17.26 11.71 -15.69
N ASP A 462 -16.46 11.92 -16.72
CA ASP A 462 -16.42 11.08 -17.90
C ASP A 462 -15.45 9.93 -17.69
N CYS A 463 -15.87 8.76 -18.11
CA CYS A 463 -15.07 7.56 -17.99
C CYS A 463 -13.92 7.63 -18.98
N VAL A 464 -12.73 7.19 -18.57
CA VAL A 464 -11.67 6.92 -19.54
C VAL A 464 -12.14 5.72 -20.35
N SER A 465 -12.42 5.92 -21.64
CA SER A 465 -13.03 4.89 -22.47
C SER A 465 -12.32 4.63 -23.80
N GLY A 466 -12.20 3.35 -24.18
CA GLY A 466 -11.73 2.95 -25.51
C GLY A 466 -10.24 3.23 -25.79
N VAL A 467 -9.44 3.39 -24.74
CA VAL A 467 -7.99 3.69 -24.84
C VAL A 467 -7.14 2.52 -24.35
N THR A 468 -5.89 2.46 -24.80
CA THR A 468 -4.88 1.55 -24.26
C THR A 468 -3.89 2.34 -23.40
N LEU A 469 -3.76 1.98 -22.13
CA LEU A 469 -2.79 2.53 -21.20
C LEU A 469 -1.49 1.73 -21.30
N THR A 470 -0.40 2.42 -21.61
CA THR A 470 0.97 1.86 -21.72
C THR A 470 1.94 2.49 -20.74
N GLU A 471 1.48 3.42 -19.90
CA GLU A 471 2.28 4.09 -18.87
C GLU A 471 1.59 4.00 -17.50
N SER A 472 2.40 4.02 -16.43
CA SER A 472 1.89 3.98 -15.06
C SER A 472 1.21 5.28 -14.69
N VAL A 473 0.05 5.22 -14.02
CA VAL A 473 -0.74 6.39 -13.65
C VAL A 473 -1.37 6.22 -12.28
N THR A 474 -1.44 7.30 -11.50
CA THR A 474 -2.21 7.34 -10.25
C THR A 474 -3.44 8.22 -10.44
N VAL A 475 -4.60 7.67 -10.14
CA VAL A 475 -5.92 8.32 -10.24
C VAL A 475 -6.43 8.61 -8.83
N GLY A 476 -7.05 9.77 -8.71
CA GLY A 476 -7.79 10.22 -7.54
C GLY A 476 -7.88 11.73 -7.56
N GLY A 477 -6.76 12.46 -7.48
CA GLY A 477 -6.63 13.86 -7.93
C GLY A 477 -7.74 14.84 -7.47
N GLY A 478 -8.36 14.61 -6.32
CA GLY A 478 -9.50 15.37 -5.80
C GLY A 478 -10.86 15.06 -6.45
N ARG A 479 -10.96 14.03 -7.28
CA ARG A 479 -12.21 13.57 -7.91
C ARG A 479 -12.92 12.54 -7.03
N ALA A 480 -14.25 12.58 -7.02
CA ALA A 480 -15.09 11.58 -6.37
C ALA A 480 -15.20 10.26 -7.16
N THR A 481 -14.78 10.24 -8.42
CA THR A 481 -14.97 9.07 -9.31
C THR A 481 -13.73 8.78 -10.14
N ALA A 482 -13.34 7.52 -10.17
CA ALA A 482 -12.35 6.93 -11.06
C ALA A 482 -13.04 5.86 -11.92
N CYS A 483 -13.26 6.14 -13.20
CA CYS A 483 -13.99 5.25 -14.09
C CYS A 483 -13.15 4.86 -15.31
N PHE A 484 -13.08 3.56 -15.57
CA PHE A 484 -12.48 2.97 -16.77
C PHE A 484 -13.53 2.07 -17.46
N ASP A 485 -13.78 2.31 -18.73
CA ASP A 485 -14.70 1.49 -19.53
C ASP A 485 -14.05 1.09 -20.86
N SER A 486 -13.97 -0.21 -21.16
CA SER A 486 -13.36 -0.68 -22.40
C SER A 486 -11.90 -0.22 -22.56
N VAL A 487 -11.16 -0.16 -21.44
CA VAL A 487 -9.74 0.24 -21.39
C VAL A 487 -8.85 -0.99 -21.40
N VAL A 488 -7.77 -0.92 -22.19
CA VAL A 488 -6.74 -1.97 -22.23
C VAL A 488 -5.51 -1.51 -21.45
N PHE A 489 -5.10 -2.24 -20.43
CA PHE A 489 -3.89 -1.99 -19.65
C PHE A 489 -2.81 -2.90 -20.24
N SER A 490 -1.78 -2.32 -20.85
CA SER A 490 -0.81 -3.09 -21.64
C SER A 490 0.61 -2.86 -21.17
N GLY A 491 1.29 -3.95 -20.85
CA GLY A 491 2.69 -3.95 -20.44
C GLY A 491 2.87 -3.85 -18.92
N PRO A 492 4.13 -3.77 -18.45
CA PRO A 492 4.48 -3.86 -17.04
C PRO A 492 4.25 -2.53 -16.29
N ILE A 493 3.03 -2.03 -16.33
CA ILE A 493 2.65 -0.74 -15.75
C ILE A 493 1.87 -0.92 -14.45
N THR A 494 1.88 0.10 -13.60
CA THR A 494 1.02 0.17 -12.42
C THR A 494 0.00 1.28 -12.59
N VAL A 495 -1.29 0.91 -12.56
CA VAL A 495 -2.39 1.86 -12.45
C VAL A 495 -2.90 1.85 -11.03
N ALA A 496 -2.73 2.94 -10.31
CA ALA A 496 -3.16 3.08 -8.93
C ALA A 496 -4.41 3.95 -8.82
N VAL A 497 -5.41 3.51 -8.08
CA VAL A 497 -6.54 4.32 -7.61
C VAL A 497 -6.33 4.53 -6.13
N ASP A 498 -5.69 5.65 -5.78
CA ASP A 498 -5.40 6.01 -4.41
C ASP A 498 -6.62 6.72 -3.80
N LEU A 499 -7.35 5.99 -2.95
CA LEU A 499 -8.54 6.49 -2.29
C LEU A 499 -8.23 7.70 -1.41
N ARG A 500 -7.02 7.83 -0.87
CA ARG A 500 -6.60 8.99 -0.07
C ARG A 500 -6.60 10.28 -0.89
N SER A 501 -6.31 10.18 -2.18
CA SER A 501 -6.24 11.33 -3.07
C SER A 501 -7.59 11.71 -3.70
N MET A 502 -8.65 10.94 -3.46
CA MET A 502 -10.00 11.22 -3.94
C MET A 502 -10.73 12.26 -3.07
N ASP A 503 -11.90 12.72 -3.52
CA ASP A 503 -12.67 13.74 -2.80
C ASP A 503 -13.30 13.23 -1.50
N ALA A 504 -12.65 13.49 -0.36
CA ALA A 504 -13.14 13.09 0.96
C ALA A 504 -14.50 13.71 1.38
N PHE A 505 -14.98 14.70 0.63
CA PHE A 505 -16.21 15.45 0.95
C PHE A 505 -17.35 15.15 -0.02
N ALA A 506 -17.13 14.27 -0.99
CA ALA A 506 -18.20 13.70 -1.79
C ALA A 506 -19.11 12.80 -0.92
N ASP A 507 -20.31 12.54 -1.41
CA ASP A 507 -21.24 11.60 -0.77
C ASP A 507 -20.70 10.17 -0.79
N ALA A 508 -20.05 9.77 -1.89
CA ALA A 508 -19.45 8.46 -2.12
C ALA A 508 -18.22 8.55 -3.03
N LEU A 509 -17.28 7.62 -2.86
CA LEU A 509 -16.16 7.41 -3.80
C LEU A 509 -16.53 6.30 -4.77
N ASN A 510 -16.56 6.58 -6.07
CA ASN A 510 -16.88 5.57 -7.09
C ASN A 510 -15.62 5.13 -7.83
N VAL A 511 -15.32 3.84 -7.79
CA VAL A 511 -14.25 3.24 -8.59
C VAL A 511 -14.87 2.18 -9.47
N THR A 512 -14.93 2.41 -10.78
CA THR A 512 -15.63 1.50 -11.70
C THR A 512 -14.73 1.06 -12.83
N LEU A 513 -14.63 -0.25 -13.03
CA LEU A 513 -14.00 -0.86 -14.19
C LEU A 513 -15.03 -1.72 -14.92
N ARG A 514 -15.27 -1.39 -16.20
CA ARG A 514 -16.23 -2.10 -17.06
C ARG A 514 -15.54 -2.52 -18.34
N HIS A 515 -15.75 -3.76 -18.80
CA HIS A 515 -15.22 -4.26 -20.08
C HIS A 515 -13.71 -4.05 -20.26
N CYS A 516 -12.95 -4.01 -19.18
CA CYS A 516 -11.52 -3.71 -19.21
C CYS A 516 -10.71 -5.00 -19.48
N VAL A 517 -9.62 -4.85 -20.24
CA VAL A 517 -8.67 -5.92 -20.49
C VAL A 517 -7.33 -5.53 -19.88
N LEU A 518 -6.77 -6.38 -19.03
CA LEU A 518 -5.47 -6.16 -18.42
C LEU A 518 -4.49 -7.21 -18.96
N ALA A 519 -3.40 -6.79 -19.57
CA ALA A 519 -2.45 -7.66 -20.24
C ALA A 519 -0.99 -7.28 -20.00
N GLY A 520 -0.08 -8.25 -20.18
CA GLY A 520 1.36 -8.00 -20.30
C GLY A 520 2.06 -7.62 -19.00
N GLY A 521 1.61 -8.14 -17.85
CA GLY A 521 2.25 -7.87 -16.56
C GLY A 521 1.80 -6.60 -15.85
N ALA A 522 0.75 -5.93 -16.34
CA ALA A 522 0.17 -4.76 -15.69
C ALA A 522 -0.30 -5.07 -14.26
N GLN A 523 -0.41 -4.04 -13.42
CA GLN A 523 -0.93 -4.11 -12.06
C GLN A 523 -1.97 -3.01 -11.85
N LEU A 524 -3.15 -3.38 -11.33
CA LEU A 524 -4.15 -2.43 -10.88
C LEU A 524 -4.16 -2.41 -9.36
N ARG A 525 -3.86 -1.27 -8.73
CA ARG A 525 -3.84 -1.12 -7.27
C ARG A 525 -4.96 -0.20 -6.83
N ILE A 526 -5.87 -0.65 -5.95
CA ILE A 526 -6.95 0.18 -5.40
C ILE A 526 -6.83 0.16 -3.88
N GLY A 527 -6.95 1.33 -3.24
CA GLY A 527 -6.94 1.44 -1.78
C GLY A 527 -5.97 2.50 -1.26
N GLY A 528 -5.19 2.16 -0.23
CA GLY A 528 -4.13 3.02 0.32
C GLY A 528 -4.47 3.73 1.63
N LEU A 529 -5.59 3.37 2.27
CA LEU A 529 -6.02 3.98 3.52
C LEU A 529 -5.55 3.16 4.73
N SER A 530 -5.16 3.87 5.79
CA SER A 530 -5.07 3.28 7.13
C SER A 530 -6.49 3.13 7.70
N GLU A 531 -6.70 2.28 8.71
CA GLU A 531 -8.02 2.16 9.36
C GLU A 531 -8.52 3.51 9.92
N SER A 532 -7.62 4.31 10.48
CA SER A 532 -7.96 5.60 11.08
C SER A 532 -8.32 6.63 10.00
N THR A 533 -7.58 6.66 8.89
CA THR A 533 -7.92 7.51 7.73
C THR A 533 -9.20 7.03 7.04
N ALA A 534 -9.45 5.72 6.96
CA ALA A 534 -10.64 5.17 6.34
C ALA A 534 -11.94 5.65 6.99
N ARG A 535 -11.94 5.91 8.30
CA ARG A 535 -13.08 6.49 9.04
C ARG A 535 -13.35 7.96 8.69
N LEU A 536 -12.39 8.67 8.12
CA LEU A 536 -12.54 10.05 7.64
C LEU A 536 -13.08 10.11 6.21
N MET A 537 -13.06 9.00 5.47
CA MET A 537 -13.45 8.98 4.07
C MET A 537 -14.95 8.70 3.91
N PRO A 538 -15.57 9.15 2.81
CA PRO A 538 -16.88 8.65 2.41
C PRO A 538 -16.80 7.15 2.11
N HIS A 539 -17.95 6.48 2.15
CA HIS A 539 -18.04 5.10 1.70
C HIS A 539 -17.60 4.98 0.23
N ALA A 540 -16.92 3.89 -0.10
CA ALA A 540 -16.40 3.62 -1.43
C ALA A 540 -17.21 2.51 -2.11
N LEU A 541 -17.55 2.71 -3.38
CA LEU A 541 -18.21 1.77 -4.26
C LEU A 541 -17.23 1.34 -5.35
N VAL A 542 -16.56 0.22 -5.14
CA VAL A 542 -15.59 -0.37 -6.07
C VAL A 542 -16.28 -1.46 -6.88
N ASN A 543 -16.59 -1.21 -8.14
CA ASN A 543 -17.27 -2.15 -9.02
C ASN A 543 -16.38 -2.53 -10.21
N MET A 544 -15.97 -3.79 -10.26
CA MET A 544 -15.20 -4.39 -11.34
C MET A 544 -16.08 -5.43 -12.03
N THR A 545 -16.52 -5.15 -13.26
CA THR A 545 -17.43 -6.01 -14.00
C THR A 545 -16.93 -6.25 -15.42
N ASN A 546 -17.03 -7.49 -15.91
CA ASN A 546 -16.54 -7.87 -17.24
C ASN A 546 -15.04 -7.54 -17.41
N VAL A 547 -14.22 -7.88 -16.42
CA VAL A 547 -12.78 -7.66 -16.43
C VAL A 547 -12.07 -8.94 -16.88
N THR A 548 -11.22 -8.82 -17.89
CA THR A 548 -10.40 -9.92 -18.40
C THR A 548 -8.94 -9.64 -18.11
N SER A 549 -8.27 -10.48 -17.33
CA SER A 549 -6.83 -10.39 -17.05
C SER A 549 -6.08 -11.54 -17.75
N LEU A 550 -5.00 -11.18 -18.46
CA LEU A 550 -4.03 -12.08 -19.09
C LEU A 550 -2.63 -11.72 -18.59
N GLU A 551 -2.18 -12.45 -17.56
CA GLU A 551 -0.91 -12.20 -16.87
C GLU A 551 -0.89 -10.91 -16.03
N VAL A 552 -1.99 -10.58 -15.34
CA VAL A 552 -2.12 -9.34 -14.55
C VAL A 552 -2.66 -9.57 -13.15
N THR A 553 -2.14 -8.79 -12.21
CA THR A 553 -2.53 -8.76 -10.80
C THR A 553 -3.37 -7.53 -10.45
N ILE A 554 -4.54 -7.76 -9.86
CA ILE A 554 -5.32 -6.73 -9.16
C ILE A 554 -4.92 -6.75 -7.68
N VAL A 555 -4.64 -5.59 -7.10
CA VAL A 555 -4.23 -5.43 -5.71
C VAL A 555 -5.23 -4.54 -5.00
N LEU A 556 -5.90 -5.07 -3.98
CA LEU A 556 -6.66 -4.28 -3.02
C LEU A 556 -5.84 -4.14 -1.76
N HIS A 557 -5.64 -2.91 -1.27
CA HIS A 557 -4.76 -2.69 -0.14
C HIS A 557 -5.24 -1.65 0.87
N GLY A 558 -4.98 -1.92 2.15
CA GLY A 558 -5.38 -1.08 3.27
C GLY A 558 -6.86 -1.22 3.65
N ALA A 559 -7.34 -0.27 4.46
CA ALA A 559 -8.69 -0.29 5.00
C ALA A 559 -9.71 0.29 4.03
N MET A 560 -10.86 -0.38 3.89
CA MET A 560 -12.01 0.19 3.20
C MET A 560 -12.75 1.15 4.12
N PRO A 561 -13.21 2.31 3.62
CA PRO A 561 -14.05 3.21 4.41
C PRO A 561 -15.30 2.49 4.96
N PRO A 562 -15.83 2.90 6.12
CA PRO A 562 -17.07 2.34 6.65
C PRO A 562 -18.20 2.34 5.62
N HIS A 563 -19.03 1.29 5.61
CA HIS A 563 -20.21 1.16 4.73
C HIS A 563 -19.89 1.05 3.24
N SER A 564 -18.66 0.72 2.88
CA SER A 564 -18.23 0.52 1.49
C SER A 564 -18.77 -0.76 0.86
N SER A 565 -18.64 -0.86 -0.45
CA SER A 565 -18.90 -2.07 -1.24
C SER A 565 -17.78 -2.29 -2.25
N VAL A 566 -17.33 -3.53 -2.37
CA VAL A 566 -16.36 -4.00 -3.36
C VAL A 566 -16.98 -5.20 -4.08
N LEU A 567 -17.22 -5.05 -5.37
CA LEU A 567 -17.80 -6.06 -6.24
C LEU A 567 -16.80 -6.41 -7.34
N LEU A 568 -16.48 -7.70 -7.46
CA LEU A 568 -15.85 -8.27 -8.65
C LEU A 568 -16.83 -9.28 -9.28
N ALA A 569 -17.36 -8.97 -10.46
CA ALA A 569 -18.37 -9.79 -11.11
C ALA A 569 -18.09 -10.07 -12.58
N ASN A 570 -18.58 -11.20 -13.08
CA ASN A 570 -18.55 -11.57 -14.50
C ASN A 570 -17.16 -11.47 -15.13
N SER A 571 -16.11 -11.82 -14.37
CA SER A 571 -14.72 -11.53 -14.72
C SER A 571 -13.90 -12.80 -14.85
N THR A 572 -12.92 -12.80 -15.75
CA THR A 572 -11.97 -13.91 -15.94
C THR A 572 -10.57 -13.40 -15.71
N LEU A 573 -9.96 -13.78 -14.59
CA LEU A 573 -8.63 -13.32 -14.21
C LEU A 573 -7.63 -14.47 -14.32
N ARG A 574 -6.59 -14.29 -15.14
CA ARG A 574 -5.53 -15.27 -15.34
C ARG A 574 -4.17 -14.67 -15.04
N ALA A 575 -3.37 -15.38 -14.26
CA ALA A 575 -1.98 -15.01 -14.00
C ALA A 575 -1.08 -16.25 -13.88
N THR A 576 0.17 -16.14 -14.31
CA THR A 576 1.16 -17.20 -14.12
C THR A 576 2.38 -16.67 -13.38
N VAL A 577 3.15 -17.55 -12.73
CA VAL A 577 4.39 -17.15 -12.02
C VAL A 577 5.40 -16.46 -12.95
N GLY A 578 5.42 -16.83 -14.24
CA GLY A 578 6.31 -16.23 -15.23
C GLY A 578 5.79 -14.94 -15.84
N GLY A 579 4.48 -14.79 -15.99
CA GLY A 579 3.85 -13.62 -16.61
C GLY A 579 3.46 -12.52 -15.63
N SER A 580 3.01 -12.89 -14.43
CA SER A 580 2.75 -11.90 -13.38
C SER A 580 4.08 -11.30 -12.93
N GLN A 581 4.20 -9.98 -13.04
CA GLN A 581 5.36 -9.24 -12.55
C GLN A 581 5.17 -8.82 -11.08
N TYR A 582 4.27 -9.48 -10.37
CA TYR A 582 3.98 -9.14 -8.98
C TYR A 582 5.14 -9.57 -8.07
N VAL A 583 5.62 -8.62 -7.27
CA VAL A 583 6.63 -8.85 -6.24
C VAL A 583 5.97 -8.62 -4.89
N PRO A 584 5.96 -9.63 -3.99
CA PRO A 584 5.47 -9.46 -2.63
C PRO A 584 6.18 -8.33 -1.90
N THR A 585 5.43 -7.61 -1.07
CA THR A 585 5.94 -6.48 -0.29
C THR A 585 6.12 -6.82 1.19
N THR A 586 5.63 -7.98 1.61
CA THR A 586 5.83 -8.54 2.94
C THR A 586 7.30 -8.83 3.16
N ARG A 587 7.84 -8.31 4.26
CA ARG A 587 9.25 -8.42 4.62
C ARG A 587 9.70 -9.88 4.68
N GLY A 588 10.85 -10.18 4.08
CA GLY A 588 11.43 -11.53 4.02
C GLY A 588 10.88 -12.41 2.89
N HIS A 589 9.87 -11.93 2.15
CA HIS A 589 9.28 -12.65 1.02
C HIS A 589 9.56 -11.96 -0.32
N GLU A 590 10.44 -10.95 -0.36
CA GLU A 590 10.73 -10.15 -1.55
C GLU A 590 11.33 -10.98 -2.70
N GLY A 591 12.00 -12.10 -2.37
CA GLY A 591 12.54 -13.04 -3.35
C GLY A 591 11.54 -14.09 -3.85
N SER A 592 10.35 -14.17 -3.26
CA SER A 592 9.34 -15.17 -3.64
C SER A 592 8.61 -14.73 -4.91
N ARG A 593 8.48 -15.63 -5.88
CA ARG A 593 7.71 -15.37 -7.11
C ARG A 593 6.41 -16.16 -7.08
N TYR A 594 5.31 -15.43 -7.07
CA TYR A 594 3.96 -15.97 -7.20
C TYR A 594 3.32 -15.45 -8.49
N GLY A 595 2.27 -16.13 -8.96
CA GLY A 595 1.44 -15.72 -10.09
C GLY A 595 0.05 -15.21 -9.71
N PRO A 596 -0.14 -14.23 -8.80
CA PRO A 596 -1.47 -13.92 -8.29
C PRO A 596 -2.31 -13.13 -9.30
N ALA A 597 -3.56 -13.54 -9.44
CA ALA A 597 -4.58 -12.78 -10.16
C ALA A 597 -5.15 -11.67 -9.28
N LEU A 598 -5.31 -11.94 -7.98
CA LEU A 598 -5.79 -11.00 -6.98
C LEU A 598 -4.85 -10.99 -5.76
N VAL A 599 -4.55 -9.81 -5.24
CA VAL A 599 -3.80 -9.62 -4.00
C VAL A 599 -4.67 -8.83 -3.02
N LEU A 600 -4.80 -9.34 -1.81
CA LEU A 600 -5.44 -8.67 -0.68
C LEU A 600 -4.37 -8.30 0.34
N ASP A 601 -4.00 -7.03 0.36
CA ASP A 601 -2.86 -6.53 1.10
C ASP A 601 -3.27 -5.65 2.29
N GLY A 602 -3.21 -6.19 3.50
CA GLY A 602 -3.58 -5.49 4.72
C GLY A 602 -5.05 -5.05 4.69
N VAL A 603 -5.89 -5.81 3.99
CA VAL A 603 -7.29 -5.44 3.76
C VAL A 603 -8.05 -5.48 5.08
N ARG A 604 -8.73 -4.37 5.37
CA ARG A 604 -9.60 -4.22 6.54
C ARG A 604 -10.98 -3.78 6.08
N LEU A 605 -11.95 -4.69 6.18
CA LEU A 605 -13.34 -4.43 5.89
C LEU A 605 -14.01 -3.91 7.16
N LEU A 606 -14.51 -2.68 7.10
CA LEU A 606 -15.18 -1.99 8.20
C LEU A 606 -16.63 -1.74 7.77
N SER A 607 -17.60 -2.52 8.28
CA SER A 607 -18.98 -2.51 7.78
C SER A 607 -19.09 -2.55 6.25
N THR A 608 -18.17 -3.26 5.60
CA THR A 608 -17.96 -3.25 4.16
C THR A 608 -18.47 -4.56 3.56
N ARG A 609 -19.03 -4.48 2.35
CA ARG A 609 -19.44 -5.65 1.57
C ARG A 609 -18.39 -5.98 0.53
N PHE A 610 -17.68 -7.09 0.68
CA PHE A 610 -16.81 -7.62 -0.36
C PHE A 610 -17.50 -8.83 -1.02
N VAL A 611 -17.78 -8.74 -2.30
CA VAL A 611 -18.46 -9.80 -3.06
C VAL A 611 -17.70 -10.08 -4.36
N MET A 612 -17.25 -11.31 -4.49
CA MET A 612 -16.81 -11.86 -5.77
C MET A 612 -17.86 -12.83 -6.27
N THR A 613 -18.34 -12.65 -7.49
CA THR A 613 -19.38 -13.51 -8.04
C THR A 613 -19.29 -13.74 -9.54
N ARG A 614 -19.77 -14.90 -10.02
CA ARG A 614 -19.80 -15.26 -11.45
C ARG A 614 -18.46 -15.04 -12.16
N SER A 615 -17.37 -15.40 -11.49
CA SER A 615 -16.02 -15.06 -11.94
C SER A 615 -15.10 -16.28 -11.89
N LYS A 616 -14.13 -16.32 -12.80
CA LYS A 616 -13.12 -17.37 -12.90
C LYS A 616 -11.74 -16.82 -12.58
N LEU A 617 -11.03 -17.44 -11.65
CA LEU A 617 -9.63 -17.13 -11.35
C LEU A 617 -8.77 -18.33 -11.74
N VAL A 618 -7.76 -18.10 -12.57
CA VAL A 618 -6.83 -19.14 -13.03
C VAL A 618 -5.42 -18.71 -12.70
N CYS A 619 -4.70 -19.57 -11.99
CA CYS A 619 -3.29 -19.37 -11.75
C CYS A 619 -2.47 -20.58 -12.25
N GLY A 620 -1.39 -20.29 -12.97
CA GLY A 620 -0.48 -21.29 -13.54
C GLY A 620 0.98 -21.14 -13.08
N GLY A 621 1.75 -22.22 -13.21
CA GLY A 621 3.16 -22.29 -12.81
C GLY A 621 3.41 -22.94 -11.43
N GLY A 622 4.66 -23.32 -11.18
CA GLY A 622 5.04 -24.19 -10.06
C GLY A 622 5.00 -23.57 -8.66
N LEU A 623 4.83 -22.25 -8.52
CA LEU A 623 4.66 -21.53 -7.23
C LEU A 623 3.42 -20.63 -7.26
N CYS A 624 2.30 -21.20 -7.64
CA CYS A 624 1.11 -20.46 -7.99
C CYS A 624 0.09 -20.34 -6.84
N ALA A 625 -0.34 -19.11 -6.56
CA ALA A 625 -1.47 -18.79 -5.68
C ALA A 625 -2.43 -17.85 -6.42
N ALA A 626 -3.70 -18.23 -6.61
CA ALA A 626 -4.64 -17.42 -7.38
C ALA A 626 -4.99 -16.09 -6.67
N ILE A 627 -5.18 -16.18 -5.35
CA ILE A 627 -5.35 -15.06 -4.44
C ILE A 627 -4.19 -15.07 -3.45
N LEU A 628 -3.49 -13.94 -3.33
CA LEU A 628 -2.42 -13.77 -2.36
C LEU A 628 -2.89 -12.83 -1.25
N VAL A 629 -2.64 -13.18 0.01
CA VAL A 629 -2.93 -12.32 1.16
C VAL A 629 -1.62 -11.85 1.79
N GLU A 630 -1.48 -10.54 1.96
CA GLU A 630 -0.34 -9.91 2.65
C GLU A 630 -0.84 -9.11 3.85
N ARG A 631 -0.07 -8.99 4.93
CA ARG A 631 -0.40 -8.18 6.13
C ARG A 631 -1.78 -8.46 6.75
N GLY A 632 -2.30 -9.67 6.54
CA GLY A 632 -3.55 -10.18 7.09
C GLY A 632 -4.83 -9.65 6.44
N LEU A 633 -5.90 -10.44 6.54
CA LEU A 633 -7.25 -10.11 6.08
C LEU A 633 -8.19 -9.96 7.28
N GLY A 634 -8.74 -8.77 7.48
CA GLY A 634 -9.65 -8.48 8.59
C GLY A 634 -11.06 -8.15 8.10
N VAL A 635 -12.04 -8.91 8.56
CA VAL A 635 -13.48 -8.72 8.29
C VAL A 635 -14.15 -8.35 9.61
N ASN A 636 -14.52 -7.07 9.77
CA ASN A 636 -14.99 -6.54 11.06
C ASN A 636 -16.23 -5.62 10.91
N LEU A 637 -16.89 -5.32 12.03
CA LEU A 637 -18.02 -4.39 12.14
C LEU A 637 -19.19 -4.77 11.22
N SER A 638 -19.67 -6.02 11.31
CA SER A 638 -20.74 -6.54 10.44
C SER A 638 -20.43 -6.46 8.94
N SER A 639 -19.15 -6.51 8.58
CA SER A 639 -18.69 -6.72 7.20
C SER A 639 -19.00 -8.11 6.68
N ILE A 640 -19.04 -8.25 5.36
CA ILE A 640 -19.16 -9.53 4.67
C ILE A 640 -18.03 -9.71 3.66
N PHE A 641 -17.52 -10.93 3.55
CA PHE A 641 -16.63 -11.39 2.49
C PHE A 641 -17.26 -12.62 1.83
N TYR A 642 -17.74 -12.47 0.60
CA TYR A 642 -18.43 -13.53 -0.14
C TYR A 642 -17.68 -13.88 -1.43
N MET A 643 -17.48 -15.18 -1.65
CA MET A 643 -17.15 -15.74 -2.95
C MET A 643 -18.28 -16.69 -3.36
N ASP A 644 -19.06 -16.27 -4.35
CA ASP A 644 -20.28 -16.96 -4.77
C ASP A 644 -20.23 -17.29 -6.26
N ASN A 645 -20.62 -18.48 -6.69
CA ASN A 645 -20.59 -18.84 -8.12
C ASN A 645 -19.21 -18.56 -8.77
N CYS A 646 -18.14 -18.87 -8.04
CA CYS A 646 -16.77 -18.64 -8.47
C CYS A 646 -16.08 -19.97 -8.81
N ALA A 647 -15.33 -19.97 -9.91
CA ALA A 647 -14.47 -21.08 -10.28
C ALA A 647 -13.01 -20.67 -10.08
N VAL A 648 -12.30 -21.31 -9.15
CA VAL A 648 -10.89 -20.98 -8.89
C VAL A 648 -10.03 -22.20 -9.17
N VAL A 649 -9.09 -22.03 -10.09
CA VAL A 649 -8.15 -23.09 -10.50
C VAL A 649 -6.75 -22.58 -10.23
N SER A 650 -6.00 -23.36 -9.47
CA SER A 650 -4.61 -23.09 -9.15
C SER A 650 -3.81 -24.38 -9.14
N ARG A 651 -2.51 -24.29 -9.37
CA ARG A 651 -1.63 -25.46 -9.29
C ARG A 651 -1.29 -25.85 -7.86
N MET A 652 -1.13 -24.88 -6.95
CA MET A 652 -0.75 -25.13 -5.55
C MET A 652 -1.78 -24.59 -4.56
N HIS A 653 -2.05 -23.28 -4.62
CA HIS A 653 -2.91 -22.61 -3.64
C HIS A 653 -4.03 -21.78 -4.27
N VAL A 654 -5.23 -21.87 -3.72
CA VAL A 654 -6.31 -20.95 -4.11
C VAL A 654 -6.08 -19.59 -3.47
N MET A 655 -5.93 -19.55 -2.15
CA MET A 655 -5.67 -18.38 -1.33
C MET A 655 -4.48 -18.65 -0.41
N TYR A 656 -3.37 -17.94 -0.61
CA TYR A 656 -2.14 -18.14 0.16
C TYR A 656 -1.77 -16.86 0.92
N ALA A 657 -1.60 -16.95 2.23
CA ALA A 657 -1.26 -15.82 3.08
C ALA A 657 0.22 -15.81 3.48
N LEU A 658 0.94 -14.75 3.13
CA LEU A 658 2.35 -14.59 3.47
C LEU A 658 2.50 -14.18 4.93
N ALA A 659 2.72 -15.16 5.81
CA ALA A 659 2.85 -14.96 7.26
C ALA A 659 1.74 -14.04 7.81
N SER A 660 0.51 -14.31 7.38
CA SER A 660 -0.63 -13.42 7.52
C SER A 660 -1.85 -14.18 8.00
N ASP A 661 -2.67 -13.49 8.81
CA ASP A 661 -3.80 -14.11 9.52
C ASP A 661 -5.14 -13.73 8.87
N LEU A 662 -6.15 -14.57 9.11
CA LEU A 662 -7.55 -14.26 8.82
C LEU A 662 -8.29 -13.97 10.13
N ARG A 663 -8.94 -12.82 10.22
CA ARG A 663 -9.81 -12.47 11.36
C ARG A 663 -11.19 -12.06 10.92
N VAL A 664 -12.20 -12.79 11.37
CA VAL A 664 -13.63 -12.48 11.18
C VAL A 664 -14.21 -12.13 12.55
N SER A 665 -14.68 -10.90 12.74
CA SER A 665 -15.02 -10.37 14.07
C SER A 665 -16.19 -9.39 14.04
N GLY A 666 -16.77 -9.11 15.21
CA GLY A 666 -17.77 -8.05 15.36
C GLY A 666 -19.04 -8.28 14.53
N GLY A 667 -19.57 -9.51 14.55
CA GLY A 667 -20.79 -9.87 13.81
C GLY A 667 -20.60 -9.96 12.29
N SER A 668 -19.36 -10.14 11.82
CA SER A 668 -19.04 -10.32 10.41
C SER A 668 -19.21 -11.74 9.88
N VAL A 669 -19.25 -11.86 8.55
CA VAL A 669 -19.39 -13.14 7.84
C VAL A 669 -18.30 -13.30 6.78
N PHE A 670 -17.64 -14.45 6.76
CA PHE A 670 -16.83 -14.92 5.64
C PHE A 670 -17.49 -16.17 5.05
N SER A 671 -17.84 -16.14 3.77
CA SER A 671 -18.65 -17.16 3.13
C SER A 671 -18.12 -17.53 1.74
N ILE A 672 -17.90 -18.83 1.52
CA ILE A 672 -17.69 -19.40 0.18
C ILE A 672 -18.91 -20.23 -0.15
N GLN A 673 -19.52 -19.98 -1.30
CA GLN A 673 -20.75 -20.66 -1.67
C GLN A 673 -20.90 -20.90 -3.17
N ASN A 674 -21.62 -21.96 -3.54
CA ASN A 674 -21.93 -22.29 -4.94
C ASN A 674 -20.68 -22.29 -5.85
N SER A 675 -19.53 -22.66 -5.30
CA SER A 675 -18.23 -22.43 -5.94
C SER A 675 -17.51 -23.75 -6.20
N SER A 676 -16.59 -23.74 -7.18
CA SER A 676 -15.78 -24.91 -7.51
C SER A 676 -14.31 -24.54 -7.47
N TRP A 677 -13.57 -25.14 -6.55
CA TRP A 677 -12.16 -24.83 -6.33
C TRP A 677 -11.28 -26.05 -6.61
N SER A 678 -10.21 -25.85 -7.38
CA SER A 678 -9.27 -26.89 -7.78
C SER A 678 -7.83 -26.46 -7.47
N ALA A 679 -7.15 -27.25 -6.66
CA ALA A 679 -5.72 -27.13 -6.35
C ALA A 679 -5.12 -28.53 -6.13
N PRO A 680 -4.97 -29.33 -7.21
CA PRO A 680 -4.66 -30.76 -7.12
C PRO A 680 -3.16 -31.02 -6.93
N SER A 681 -2.54 -30.34 -5.97
CA SER A 681 -1.15 -30.61 -5.62
C SER A 681 -1.02 -32.00 -4.97
N ILE A 682 0.14 -32.63 -5.16
CA ILE A 682 0.50 -33.88 -4.47
C ILE A 682 1.48 -33.64 -3.32
N GLU A 683 1.84 -32.38 -3.07
CA GLU A 683 2.79 -31.99 -2.04
C GLU A 683 2.11 -31.75 -0.69
N TYR A 684 2.91 -31.88 0.36
CA TYR A 684 2.48 -31.65 1.74
C TYR A 684 2.32 -30.14 2.03
N TYR A 685 1.32 -29.76 2.84
CA TYR A 685 0.92 -28.36 3.10
C TYR A 685 0.42 -27.56 1.88
N GLU A 686 0.11 -28.20 0.75
CA GLU A 686 -0.45 -27.51 -0.41
C GLU A 686 -1.95 -27.74 -0.57
N GLY A 687 -2.73 -26.67 -0.51
CA GLY A 687 -4.18 -26.72 -0.39
C GLY A 687 -4.88 -25.42 -0.76
N ALA A 688 -6.20 -25.36 -0.56
CA ALA A 688 -6.97 -24.20 -1.01
C ALA A 688 -6.62 -22.91 -0.26
N CYS A 689 -6.85 -22.84 1.05
CA CYS A 689 -6.57 -21.68 1.88
C CYS A 689 -5.45 -21.96 2.87
N MET A 690 -4.42 -21.11 2.92
CA MET A 690 -3.36 -21.20 3.94
C MET A 690 -3.16 -19.86 4.64
N PHE A 691 -3.28 -19.87 5.96
CA PHE A 691 -3.12 -18.72 6.84
C PHE A 691 -2.18 -19.03 8.00
N GLY A 692 -1.66 -17.98 8.65
CA GLY A 692 -1.02 -18.09 9.96
C GLY A 692 -2.08 -18.49 10.99
N ASP A 693 -2.74 -17.52 11.61
CA ASP A 693 -3.85 -17.76 12.52
C ASP A 693 -5.20 -17.48 11.84
N VAL A 694 -6.21 -18.28 12.18
CA VAL A 694 -7.60 -18.05 11.79
C VAL A 694 -8.43 -17.82 13.04
N VAL A 695 -9.04 -16.63 13.14
CA VAL A 695 -9.83 -16.24 14.30
C VAL A 695 -11.24 -15.84 13.85
N VAL A 696 -12.25 -16.47 14.45
CA VAL A 696 -13.67 -16.13 14.31
C VAL A 696 -14.21 -15.75 15.70
N ASP A 697 -14.51 -14.47 15.92
CA ASP A 697 -14.93 -13.95 17.22
C ASP A 697 -16.16 -13.03 17.17
N GLY A 698 -16.68 -12.64 18.34
CA GLY A 698 -17.65 -11.55 18.45
C GLY A 698 -18.97 -11.84 17.74
N GLY A 699 -19.44 -13.09 17.81
CA GLY A 699 -20.67 -13.54 17.16
C GLY A 699 -20.57 -13.54 15.63
N SER A 700 -19.41 -13.90 15.09
CA SER A 700 -19.15 -13.97 13.65
C SER A 700 -19.34 -15.36 13.07
N VAL A 701 -19.39 -15.44 11.74
CA VAL A 701 -19.58 -16.70 11.01
C VAL A 701 -18.50 -16.90 9.95
N LEU A 702 -17.92 -18.09 9.92
CA LEU A 702 -17.10 -18.59 8.81
C LEU A 702 -17.82 -19.82 8.23
N GLN A 703 -18.27 -19.74 6.98
CA GLN A 703 -19.04 -20.83 6.37
C GLN A 703 -18.63 -21.18 4.93
N ILE A 704 -18.77 -22.46 4.62
CA ILE A 704 -18.52 -23.05 3.31
C ILE A 704 -19.77 -23.83 2.92
N VAL A 705 -20.40 -23.45 1.81
CA VAL A 705 -21.78 -23.86 1.46
C VAL A 705 -21.86 -24.34 0.00
N SER A 706 -22.54 -25.45 -0.29
CA SER A 706 -22.93 -25.84 -1.67
C SER A 706 -21.77 -25.80 -2.68
N SER A 707 -20.56 -26.20 -2.27
CA SER A 707 -19.34 -26.02 -3.07
C SER A 707 -18.60 -27.34 -3.30
N ASN A 708 -17.81 -27.39 -4.38
CA ASN A 708 -17.02 -28.56 -4.77
C ASN A 708 -15.52 -28.22 -4.67
N PHE A 709 -14.77 -29.08 -3.99
CA PHE A 709 -13.34 -28.90 -3.74
C PHE A 709 -12.56 -30.10 -4.26
N ARG A 710 -11.68 -29.87 -5.24
CA ARG A 710 -10.72 -30.87 -5.75
C ARG A 710 -9.31 -30.47 -5.38
N LEU A 711 -8.82 -30.98 -4.26
CA LEU A 711 -7.61 -30.50 -3.62
C LEU A 711 -6.61 -31.63 -3.39
N GLY A 712 -5.37 -31.22 -3.22
CA GLY A 712 -4.30 -32.07 -2.71
C GLY A 712 -4.48 -32.35 -1.22
N PHE A 713 -3.84 -31.51 -0.42
CA PHE A 713 -3.65 -31.74 1.01
C PHE A 713 -4.86 -31.30 1.84
N ALA A 714 -5.25 -30.01 1.77
CA ALA A 714 -6.33 -29.52 2.61
C ALA A 714 -7.15 -28.35 2.01
N MET A 715 -8.37 -28.14 2.53
CA MET A 715 -9.19 -26.96 2.19
C MET A 715 -8.76 -25.72 2.98
N LEU A 716 -8.60 -25.83 4.30
CA LEU A 716 -8.08 -24.76 5.16
C LEU A 716 -6.87 -25.27 5.94
N ILE A 717 -5.76 -24.55 5.84
CA ILE A 717 -4.52 -24.78 6.59
C ILE A 717 -4.27 -23.56 7.46
N ALA A 718 -4.07 -23.78 8.77
CA ALA A 718 -3.74 -22.73 9.71
C ALA A 718 -2.73 -23.22 10.76
N ASN A 719 -1.92 -22.32 11.31
CA ASN A 719 -1.14 -22.58 12.52
C ASN A 719 -2.07 -22.76 13.73
N THR A 720 -3.06 -21.89 13.87
CA THR A 720 -4.11 -22.00 14.89
C THR A 720 -5.49 -21.64 14.35
N LEU A 721 -6.53 -22.25 14.93
CA LEU A 721 -7.93 -21.97 14.64
C LEU A 721 -8.66 -21.66 15.94
N THR A 722 -9.11 -20.42 16.10
CA THR A 722 -9.87 -19.99 17.28
C THR A 722 -11.28 -19.56 16.89
N VAL A 723 -12.29 -20.18 17.49
CA VAL A 723 -13.70 -19.82 17.33
C VAL A 723 -14.28 -19.51 18.72
N THR A 724 -14.64 -18.25 18.96
CA THR A 724 -14.99 -17.77 20.32
C THR A 724 -16.09 -16.72 20.28
N GLY A 725 -16.59 -16.28 21.45
CA GLY A 725 -17.60 -15.22 21.53
C GLY A 725 -18.94 -15.59 20.88
N GLY A 726 -19.37 -16.85 20.98
CA GLY A 726 -20.61 -17.34 20.38
C GLY A 726 -20.58 -17.34 18.84
N SER A 727 -19.42 -17.58 18.25
CA SER A 727 -19.23 -17.61 16.79
C SER A 727 -19.54 -18.98 16.20
N TRP A 728 -19.66 -19.05 14.87
CA TRP A 728 -20.08 -20.25 14.16
C TRP A 728 -19.15 -20.59 12.99
N LEU A 729 -18.65 -21.83 12.99
CA LEU A 729 -17.95 -22.44 11.86
C LEU A 729 -18.88 -23.45 11.20
N ALA A 730 -19.18 -23.32 9.91
CA ALA A 730 -20.14 -24.19 9.23
C ALA A 730 -19.61 -24.74 7.90
N HIS A 731 -19.73 -26.05 7.71
CA HIS A 731 -19.49 -26.72 6.42
C HIS A 731 -20.78 -27.44 6.06
N ARG A 732 -21.44 -26.98 4.99
CA ARG A 732 -22.73 -27.53 4.58
C ARG A 732 -22.85 -27.78 3.09
N ASP A 733 -23.48 -28.88 2.71
CA ASP A 733 -23.85 -29.19 1.32
C ASP A 733 -22.62 -29.25 0.36
N ASN A 734 -21.43 -29.62 0.85
CA ASN A 734 -20.20 -29.60 0.05
C ASN A 734 -19.75 -30.99 -0.42
N GLU A 735 -19.02 -31.03 -1.53
CA GLU A 735 -18.24 -32.19 -1.95
C GLU A 735 -16.74 -31.90 -1.75
N PHE A 736 -16.12 -32.56 -0.79
CA PHE A 736 -14.69 -32.47 -0.50
C PHE A 736 -13.94 -33.66 -1.09
N ARG A 737 -13.05 -33.39 -2.05
CA ARG A 737 -12.04 -34.34 -2.54
C ARG A 737 -10.67 -33.87 -2.07
N THR A 738 -10.29 -34.25 -0.85
CA THR A 738 -9.07 -33.77 -0.18
C THR A 738 -8.69 -34.71 0.96
N ALA A 739 -7.43 -34.66 1.43
CA ALA A 739 -7.03 -35.42 2.61
C ALA A 739 -7.61 -34.82 3.90
N TYR A 740 -7.59 -33.50 4.05
CA TYR A 740 -8.12 -32.79 5.23
C TYR A 740 -9.03 -31.63 4.85
N VAL A 741 -10.19 -31.45 5.49
CA VAL A 741 -10.94 -30.20 5.30
C VAL A 741 -10.29 -29.05 6.08
N VAL A 742 -9.97 -29.27 7.35
CA VAL A 742 -9.33 -28.28 8.22
C VAL A 742 -8.06 -28.87 8.84
N TYR A 743 -6.91 -28.50 8.29
CA TYR A 743 -5.62 -28.87 8.83
C TYR A 743 -5.09 -27.77 9.76
N VAL A 744 -4.83 -28.12 11.02
CA VAL A 744 -4.18 -27.22 11.99
C VAL A 744 -2.83 -27.79 12.39
N ASP A 745 -1.78 -26.99 12.23
CA ASP A 745 -0.39 -27.41 12.40
C ASP A 745 0.02 -27.54 13.87
N LYS A 746 -0.39 -26.59 14.70
CA LYS A 746 0.01 -26.57 16.10
C LYS A 746 -0.77 -27.60 16.90
N GLU A 747 -0.05 -28.38 17.70
CA GLU A 747 -0.65 -29.23 18.73
C GLU A 747 -1.46 -28.38 19.72
N ASN A 748 -2.73 -28.71 19.91
CA ASN A 748 -3.71 -27.92 20.66
C ASN A 748 -3.99 -26.52 20.07
N GLY A 749 -3.75 -26.34 18.76
CA GLY A 749 -4.00 -25.09 18.04
C GLY A 749 -5.46 -24.80 17.74
N VAL A 750 -6.38 -25.72 18.02
CA VAL A 750 -7.83 -25.52 17.82
C VAL A 750 -8.51 -25.21 19.14
N VAL A 751 -9.19 -24.06 19.18
CA VAL A 751 -9.81 -23.53 20.39
C VAL A 751 -11.25 -23.11 20.10
N PHE A 752 -12.21 -23.78 20.74
CA PHE A 752 -13.62 -23.39 20.78
C PHE A 752 -14.01 -22.97 22.19
N ARG A 753 -14.55 -21.76 22.35
CA ARG A 753 -14.94 -21.16 23.63
C ARG A 753 -16.28 -20.44 23.53
N ASP A 754 -16.81 -20.01 24.68
CA ASP A 754 -17.99 -19.14 24.81
C ASP A 754 -19.22 -19.62 24.02
N GLN A 755 -19.54 -20.92 24.13
CA GLN A 755 -20.67 -21.55 23.41
C GLN A 755 -20.59 -21.41 21.87
N SER A 756 -19.37 -21.38 21.32
CA SER A 756 -19.18 -21.36 19.86
C SER A 756 -19.37 -22.73 19.25
N VAL A 757 -19.89 -22.77 18.03
CA VAL A 757 -20.41 -23.99 17.39
C VAL A 757 -19.66 -24.32 16.11
N TRP A 758 -19.45 -25.62 15.86
CA TRP A 758 -19.01 -26.15 14.58
C TRP A 758 -20.07 -27.11 13.99
N SER A 759 -20.62 -26.75 12.83
CA SER A 759 -21.62 -27.57 12.13
C SER A 759 -21.04 -28.23 10.88
N ILE A 760 -21.24 -29.53 10.74
CA ILE A 760 -20.79 -30.36 9.60
C ILE A 760 -22.04 -31.09 9.05
N LEU A 761 -22.62 -30.56 7.97
CA LEU A 761 -23.96 -30.93 7.51
C LEU A 761 -23.96 -31.34 6.03
N HIS A 762 -24.51 -32.49 5.66
CA HIS A 762 -24.76 -32.85 4.25
C HIS A 762 -23.51 -32.77 3.34
N ASN A 763 -22.32 -33.07 3.86
CA ASN A 763 -21.10 -33.09 3.07
C ASN A 763 -20.72 -34.50 2.63
N SER A 764 -20.10 -34.59 1.45
CA SER A 764 -19.48 -35.82 0.94
C SER A 764 -17.96 -35.68 0.94
N PHE A 765 -17.26 -36.67 1.49
CA PHE A 765 -15.81 -36.70 1.63
C PHE A 765 -15.22 -37.87 0.84
N THR A 766 -14.29 -37.57 -0.07
CA THR A 766 -13.59 -38.56 -0.89
C THR A 766 -12.11 -38.20 -1.05
N TYR A 767 -11.34 -39.12 -1.63
CA TYR A 767 -9.89 -38.96 -1.77
C TYR A 767 -9.50 -37.77 -2.64
N GLY A 768 -8.55 -36.98 -2.15
CA GLY A 768 -7.88 -35.93 -2.91
C GLY A 768 -6.68 -36.43 -3.71
N SER A 769 -5.96 -35.50 -4.34
CA SER A 769 -4.77 -35.83 -5.13
C SER A 769 -3.56 -36.24 -4.29
N TYR A 770 -3.46 -35.74 -3.05
CA TYR A 770 -2.34 -36.02 -2.14
C TYR A 770 -2.34 -37.47 -1.61
N SER A 771 -3.51 -38.00 -1.29
CA SER A 771 -3.63 -39.31 -0.66
C SER A 771 -4.89 -40.05 -1.11
N SER A 772 -4.69 -41.31 -1.47
CA SER A 772 -5.75 -42.28 -1.77
C SER A 772 -6.21 -43.08 -0.54
N THR A 773 -5.75 -42.72 0.65
CA THR A 773 -6.05 -43.43 1.91
C THR A 773 -6.58 -42.51 3.01
N ILE A 774 -6.20 -41.23 2.99
CA ILE A 774 -6.59 -40.25 4.01
C ILE A 774 -7.80 -39.47 3.50
N VAL A 775 -8.86 -39.49 4.30
CA VAL A 775 -10.05 -38.64 4.17
C VAL A 775 -10.45 -38.25 5.59
N SER A 776 -10.29 -36.98 5.95
CA SER A 776 -10.52 -36.52 7.31
C SER A 776 -11.09 -35.11 7.34
N MET A 777 -11.93 -34.82 8.33
CA MET A 777 -12.40 -33.45 8.56
C MET A 777 -11.26 -32.59 9.09
N THR A 778 -10.39 -33.15 9.93
CA THR A 778 -9.32 -32.38 10.57
C THR A 778 -8.06 -33.18 10.88
N SER A 779 -6.95 -32.47 11.11
CA SER A 779 -5.69 -33.04 11.59
C SER A 779 -5.81 -33.55 13.03
N ASN A 780 -4.81 -34.30 13.51
CA ASN A 780 -4.78 -34.72 14.91
C ASN A 780 -4.47 -33.54 15.83
N TRP A 781 -5.44 -33.14 16.65
CA TRP A 781 -5.27 -32.17 17.73
C TRP A 781 -6.13 -32.54 18.94
N SER A 782 -5.65 -32.17 20.13
CA SER A 782 -6.45 -32.16 21.36
C SER A 782 -6.74 -30.70 21.70
N PRO A 783 -7.97 -30.28 22.04
CA PRO A 783 -8.18 -28.92 22.49
C PRO A 783 -7.51 -28.71 23.85
N PRO A 784 -7.19 -27.45 24.21
CA PRO A 784 -6.83 -27.10 25.58
C PRO A 784 -7.86 -27.66 26.59
N SER A 785 -7.42 -28.00 27.80
CA SER A 785 -8.26 -28.64 28.83
C SER A 785 -9.52 -27.86 29.23
N ASP A 786 -9.55 -26.55 28.96
CA ASP A 786 -10.66 -25.63 29.19
C ASP A 786 -11.62 -25.47 27.99
N ALA A 787 -11.20 -25.85 26.78
CA ALA A 787 -12.02 -25.74 25.58
C ALA A 787 -13.10 -26.84 25.53
N ARG A 788 -14.31 -26.45 25.15
CA ARG A 788 -15.48 -27.33 25.06
C ARG A 788 -16.17 -27.08 23.71
N PRO A 789 -15.66 -27.66 22.62
CA PRO A 789 -16.26 -27.49 21.31
C PRO A 789 -17.67 -28.10 21.30
N ILE A 790 -18.63 -27.36 20.74
CA ILE A 790 -19.97 -27.86 20.45
C ILE A 790 -19.99 -28.20 18.97
N ILE A 791 -19.99 -29.50 18.63
CA ILE A 791 -19.90 -29.98 17.26
C ILE A 791 -21.16 -30.74 16.89
N TYR A 792 -21.76 -30.39 15.75
CA TYR A 792 -22.91 -31.09 15.17
C TYR A 792 -22.53 -31.78 13.87
N GLY A 793 -22.92 -33.04 13.75
CA GLY A 793 -22.76 -33.85 12.54
C GLY A 793 -24.11 -34.31 12.03
N VAL A 794 -24.48 -33.97 10.80
CA VAL A 794 -25.79 -34.33 10.21
C VAL A 794 -25.62 -34.82 8.78
N CYS A 795 -26.02 -36.07 8.52
CA CYS A 795 -26.15 -36.64 7.17
C CYS A 795 -24.90 -36.48 6.27
N ASN A 796 -23.72 -36.85 6.75
CA ASN A 796 -22.49 -36.78 5.94
C ASN A 796 -22.11 -38.16 5.39
N ASP A 797 -21.43 -38.18 4.25
CA ASP A 797 -20.91 -39.39 3.62
C ASP A 797 -19.38 -39.34 3.53
N ALA A 798 -18.69 -40.39 3.98
CA ALA A 798 -17.26 -40.56 3.79
C ALA A 798 -16.99 -41.81 2.94
N ARG A 799 -16.25 -41.65 1.84
CA ARG A 799 -15.87 -42.76 0.92
C ARG A 799 -17.10 -43.49 0.36
N GLY A 800 -18.18 -42.76 0.12
CA GLY A 800 -19.45 -43.28 -0.40
C GLY A 800 -20.31 -44.03 0.62
N SER A 801 -19.98 -43.96 1.91
CA SER A 801 -20.78 -44.55 3.01
C SER A 801 -21.17 -43.47 4.03
N PRO A 802 -22.36 -43.54 4.65
CA PRO A 802 -22.77 -42.61 5.69
C PRO A 802 -21.81 -42.64 6.89
N VAL A 803 -21.46 -41.46 7.41
CA VAL A 803 -20.63 -41.30 8.61
C VAL A 803 -21.46 -41.63 9.85
N THR A 804 -21.02 -42.60 10.63
CA THR A 804 -21.70 -42.99 11.88
C THR A 804 -20.86 -42.72 13.12
N ASP A 805 -19.53 -42.75 12.98
CA ASP A 805 -18.57 -42.39 14.03
C ASP A 805 -17.61 -41.34 13.50
N TYR A 806 -17.80 -40.08 13.88
CA TYR A 806 -16.96 -38.97 13.42
C TYR A 806 -15.51 -39.05 13.92
N GLY A 807 -15.26 -39.81 15.00
CA GLY A 807 -13.91 -40.05 15.50
C GLY A 807 -13.15 -40.95 14.54
N GLU A 808 -13.69 -42.12 14.22
CA GLU A 808 -13.04 -43.11 13.35
C GLU A 808 -13.13 -42.75 11.86
N ASP A 809 -14.28 -42.24 11.39
CA ASP A 809 -14.54 -42.01 9.97
C ASP A 809 -13.90 -40.72 9.45
N LEU A 810 -13.80 -39.68 10.30
CA LEU A 810 -13.39 -38.33 9.92
C LEU A 810 -12.32 -37.71 10.83
N ASN A 811 -11.77 -38.49 11.78
CA ASN A 811 -10.68 -38.09 12.65
C ASN A 811 -11.01 -36.89 13.57
N ILE A 812 -12.27 -36.77 14.00
CA ILE A 812 -12.67 -35.75 14.98
C ILE A 812 -12.54 -36.36 16.38
N GLY A 813 -11.42 -36.08 17.06
CA GLY A 813 -11.15 -36.63 18.40
C GLY A 813 -12.09 -36.16 19.52
N MET A 814 -13.03 -35.25 19.22
CA MET A 814 -13.95 -34.64 20.19
C MET A 814 -15.38 -35.17 20.03
N PRO A 815 -16.21 -35.15 21.10
CA PRO A 815 -17.60 -35.60 21.00
C PRO A 815 -18.39 -34.78 19.97
N VAL A 816 -18.97 -35.48 18.99
CA VAL A 816 -19.87 -34.90 17.99
C VAL A 816 -21.30 -35.30 18.33
N THR A 817 -22.20 -34.33 18.37
CA THR A 817 -23.64 -34.61 18.46
C THR A 817 -24.15 -35.00 17.07
N VAL A 818 -24.28 -36.30 16.85
CA VAL A 818 -24.77 -36.87 15.59
C VAL A 818 -26.29 -36.81 15.56
N LEU A 819 -26.85 -36.18 14.53
CA LEU A 819 -28.30 -36.15 14.27
C LEU A 819 -28.63 -36.95 13.01
N ASP A 820 -29.81 -37.57 13.00
CA ASP A 820 -30.32 -38.31 11.84
C ASP A 820 -30.52 -37.39 10.62
N CYS A 821 -30.41 -37.96 9.41
CA CYS A 821 -30.74 -37.24 8.19
C CYS A 821 -32.16 -36.67 8.25
N GLY A 822 -32.29 -35.35 8.06
CA GLY A 822 -33.57 -34.63 8.15
C GLY A 822 -33.91 -34.09 9.55
N ALA A 823 -33.16 -34.47 10.59
CA ALA A 823 -33.25 -33.81 11.89
C ALA A 823 -32.60 -32.43 11.84
N CYS A 824 -33.22 -31.46 12.49
CA CYS A 824 -32.75 -30.09 12.51
C CYS A 824 -33.00 -29.46 13.89
N THR A 825 -31.97 -28.83 14.43
CA THR A 825 -32.03 -28.05 15.66
C THR A 825 -31.47 -26.66 15.37
N VAL A 826 -31.95 -25.66 16.11
CA VAL A 826 -31.51 -24.27 15.93
C VAL A 826 -29.98 -24.16 15.96
N ASP A 827 -29.33 -24.80 16.93
CA ASP A 827 -27.88 -24.71 17.12
C ASP A 827 -27.08 -25.43 16.02
N ALA A 828 -27.66 -26.44 15.38
CA ALA A 828 -26.97 -27.18 14.33
C ALA A 828 -27.05 -26.47 12.97
N VAL A 829 -28.24 -26.00 12.58
CA VAL A 829 -28.49 -25.53 11.20
C VAL A 829 -28.60 -24.00 11.05
N CYS A 830 -28.76 -23.28 12.16
CA CYS A 830 -28.92 -21.82 12.17
C CYS A 830 -27.81 -21.13 12.99
N PHE A 831 -27.59 -19.84 12.74
CA PHE A 831 -26.80 -19.03 13.65
C PHE A 831 -27.61 -18.67 14.89
N ALA A 832 -27.52 -19.50 15.93
CA ALA A 832 -28.38 -19.47 17.12
C ALA A 832 -28.55 -18.07 17.74
N ALA A 833 -27.48 -17.27 17.83
CA ALA A 833 -27.51 -15.93 18.42
C ALA A 833 -28.46 -14.94 17.69
N ARG A 834 -28.86 -15.26 16.45
CA ARG A 834 -29.76 -14.46 15.62
C ARG A 834 -31.00 -15.24 15.17
N THR A 835 -31.28 -16.39 15.78
CA THR A 835 -32.45 -17.21 15.48
C THR A 835 -33.44 -17.17 16.64
N SER A 836 -34.72 -16.97 16.33
CA SER A 836 -35.81 -16.92 17.32
C SER A 836 -36.50 -18.27 17.54
N SER A 837 -36.66 -19.03 16.45
CA SER A 837 -37.30 -20.36 16.44
C SER A 837 -36.99 -21.07 15.12
N ILE A 838 -37.42 -22.33 15.00
CA ILE A 838 -37.35 -23.12 13.75
C ILE A 838 -38.78 -23.53 13.35
N SER A 839 -39.10 -23.44 12.06
CA SER A 839 -40.39 -23.86 11.49
C SER A 839 -40.15 -24.96 10.45
N GLY A 840 -40.53 -26.20 10.76
CA GLY A 840 -40.06 -27.37 10.00
C GLY A 840 -38.56 -27.52 10.21
N CYS A 841 -37.75 -27.09 9.24
CA CYS A 841 -36.30 -26.96 9.37
C CYS A 841 -35.77 -25.59 8.88
N GLU A 842 -36.66 -24.61 8.68
CA GLU A 842 -36.28 -23.26 8.28
C GLU A 842 -36.07 -22.37 9.51
N CYS A 843 -34.97 -21.60 9.51
CA CYS A 843 -34.63 -20.71 10.61
C CYS A 843 -35.49 -19.45 10.58
N VAL A 844 -36.18 -19.15 11.68
CA VAL A 844 -36.93 -17.89 11.83
C VAL A 844 -36.04 -16.86 12.51
N CYS A 845 -35.57 -15.87 11.77
CA CYS A 845 -34.57 -14.92 12.26
C CYS A 845 -35.12 -13.91 13.26
N ALA A 846 -34.34 -13.66 14.30
CA ALA A 846 -34.52 -12.51 15.19
C ALA A 846 -34.03 -11.22 14.52
N ALA A 847 -34.27 -10.08 15.15
CA ALA A 847 -33.79 -8.80 14.65
C ALA A 847 -32.26 -8.79 14.47
N GLY A 848 -31.81 -8.42 13.28
CA GLY A 848 -30.40 -8.41 12.88
C GLY A 848 -29.85 -9.76 12.39
N GLY A 849 -30.69 -10.79 12.23
CA GLY A 849 -30.36 -12.00 11.47
C GLY A 849 -30.77 -11.87 10.01
N TYR A 850 -29.94 -12.38 9.09
CA TYR A 850 -30.13 -12.26 7.65
C TYR A 850 -30.00 -13.60 6.92
N GLY A 851 -30.82 -13.77 5.87
CA GLY A 851 -30.83 -14.99 5.05
C GLY A 851 -31.38 -16.21 5.78
N ASP A 852 -31.32 -17.36 5.10
CA ASP A 852 -31.99 -18.60 5.53
C ASP A 852 -31.39 -19.22 6.79
N THR A 853 -30.16 -18.84 7.14
CA THR A 853 -29.44 -19.32 8.35
C THR A 853 -29.28 -18.22 9.42
N CYS A 854 -29.94 -17.07 9.25
CA CYS A 854 -29.91 -15.95 10.20
C CYS A 854 -28.52 -15.40 10.50
N LEU A 855 -27.68 -15.23 9.49
CA LEU A 855 -26.33 -14.70 9.62
C LEU A 855 -26.32 -13.29 10.26
N PRO A 856 -25.24 -12.91 10.98
CA PRO A 856 -25.17 -11.63 11.69
C PRO A 856 -24.95 -10.41 10.79
N ALA A 857 -24.70 -10.61 9.49
CA ALA A 857 -24.53 -9.55 8.51
C ALA A 857 -25.33 -9.85 7.23
N ALA A 858 -25.74 -8.79 6.53
CA ALA A 858 -26.64 -8.88 5.38
C ALA A 858 -26.04 -9.73 4.24
N VAL A 859 -26.81 -10.69 3.74
CA VAL A 859 -26.46 -11.52 2.58
C VAL A 859 -26.55 -10.68 1.30
N PRO A 860 -25.61 -10.81 0.34
CA PRO A 860 -25.68 -10.07 -0.92
C PRO A 860 -26.94 -10.41 -1.76
N ASP A 861 -27.59 -9.39 -2.31
CA ASP A 861 -28.63 -9.55 -3.32
C ASP A 861 -28.04 -9.92 -4.69
N GLY A 862 -28.79 -10.66 -5.53
CA GLY A 862 -28.44 -10.82 -6.96
C GLY A 862 -27.34 -11.85 -7.26
N LEU A 863 -27.22 -12.88 -6.43
CA LEU A 863 -26.38 -14.05 -6.67
C LEU A 863 -27.05 -14.95 -7.73
N GLY A 864 -27.10 -14.47 -8.97
CA GLY A 864 -27.61 -15.20 -10.13
C GLY A 864 -26.75 -16.44 -10.45
N PRO A 865 -27.29 -17.36 -11.26
CA PRO A 865 -26.68 -18.66 -11.53
C PRO A 865 -25.26 -18.54 -12.13
N LEU A 866 -24.49 -19.62 -11.95
CA LEU A 866 -23.21 -19.91 -12.59
C LEU A 866 -23.07 -19.23 -13.97
N PRO A 867 -21.91 -18.62 -14.30
CA PRO A 867 -21.34 -18.90 -15.60
C PRO A 867 -21.04 -20.40 -15.55
N LEU A 868 -21.98 -21.21 -16.04
CA LEU A 868 -21.62 -22.56 -16.41
C LEU A 868 -20.37 -22.38 -17.29
N PRO A 869 -19.32 -23.21 -17.17
CA PRO A 869 -18.56 -23.48 -18.38
C PRO A 869 -19.63 -23.94 -19.35
N ASP A 870 -20.07 -23.04 -20.24
CA ASP A 870 -21.21 -23.27 -21.11
C ASP A 870 -20.97 -24.64 -21.70
N ALA A 871 -21.79 -25.61 -21.29
CA ALA A 871 -21.65 -26.98 -21.78
C ALA A 871 -21.79 -27.00 -23.33
N ASP A 872 -22.37 -25.91 -23.86
CA ASP A 872 -22.54 -25.57 -25.26
C ASP A 872 -21.58 -24.51 -25.84
N ASP A 873 -20.64 -23.91 -25.09
CA ASP A 873 -19.49 -23.18 -25.66
C ASP A 873 -18.46 -24.24 -26.12
N THR A 874 -18.97 -25.06 -27.04
CA THR A 874 -18.36 -26.18 -27.76
C THR A 874 -17.19 -25.75 -28.63
N GLY A 875 -16.96 -24.44 -28.76
CA GLY A 875 -15.85 -23.86 -29.49
C GLY A 875 -14.56 -23.92 -28.68
N VAL A 876 -13.52 -24.55 -29.25
CA VAL A 876 -12.16 -24.37 -28.75
C VAL A 876 -11.75 -22.91 -28.99
N ARG A 877 -11.70 -22.08 -27.94
CA ARG A 877 -11.25 -20.68 -28.08
C ARG A 877 -9.77 -20.64 -28.47
N CYS A 878 -9.48 -19.91 -29.54
CA CYS A 878 -8.13 -19.78 -30.08
C CYS A 878 -7.34 -18.69 -29.34
N VAL A 879 -6.10 -19.01 -28.97
CA VAL A 879 -5.11 -18.01 -28.57
C VAL A 879 -4.50 -17.43 -29.84
N HIS A 880 -4.62 -16.11 -30.02
CA HIS A 880 -4.10 -15.39 -31.19
C HIS A 880 -2.87 -14.57 -30.83
N GLY A 881 -1.76 -14.82 -31.51
CA GLY A 881 -0.53 -14.02 -31.35
C GLY A 881 0.23 -14.29 -30.05
N GLY A 882 1.46 -13.75 -30.00
CA GLY A 882 2.29 -13.74 -28.78
C GLY A 882 3.39 -14.81 -28.74
N ILE A 883 4.15 -14.78 -27.63
CA ILE A 883 5.27 -15.66 -27.36
C ILE A 883 4.94 -16.50 -26.11
N ILE A 884 4.99 -17.82 -26.23
CA ILE A 884 4.63 -18.77 -25.16
C ILE A 884 5.81 -19.69 -24.84
N GLY A 885 6.17 -19.78 -23.55
CA GLY A 885 7.24 -20.66 -23.08
C GLY A 885 6.81 -22.12 -22.88
N PHE A 886 5.54 -22.37 -22.56
CA PHE A 886 5.01 -23.71 -22.31
C PHE A 886 3.47 -23.71 -22.44
N VAL A 887 2.88 -24.88 -22.71
CA VAL A 887 1.42 -25.07 -22.73
C VAL A 887 1.00 -25.69 -21.40
N ASP A 888 0.04 -25.06 -20.70
CA ASP A 888 -0.51 -25.53 -19.43
C ASP A 888 -1.29 -26.84 -19.59
N ILE A 889 -1.49 -27.54 -18.47
CA ILE A 889 -2.50 -28.60 -18.36
C ILE A 889 -3.87 -27.99 -18.72
N PRO A 890 -4.64 -28.59 -19.65
CA PRO A 890 -5.96 -28.09 -20.02
C PRO A 890 -6.89 -28.00 -18.80
N ASP A 891 -7.67 -26.92 -18.70
CA ASP A 891 -8.69 -26.80 -17.65
C ASP A 891 -9.70 -27.97 -17.74
N PRO A 892 -10.35 -28.38 -16.63
CA PRO A 892 -11.43 -29.36 -16.68
C PRO A 892 -12.53 -28.95 -17.67
N GLY A 893 -12.96 -29.91 -18.50
CA GLY A 893 -13.98 -29.69 -19.54
C GLY A 893 -13.46 -29.07 -20.84
N VAL A 894 -12.18 -28.67 -20.92
CA VAL A 894 -11.57 -28.23 -22.18
C VAL A 894 -11.46 -29.43 -23.13
N ARG A 895 -12.11 -29.32 -24.29
CA ARG A 895 -12.18 -30.39 -25.31
C ARG A 895 -11.15 -30.22 -26.42
N GLY A 896 -10.14 -29.39 -26.22
CA GLY A 896 -9.19 -29.06 -27.27
C GLY A 896 -8.35 -27.82 -27.01
N LEU A 897 -7.37 -27.59 -27.87
CA LEU A 897 -6.51 -26.41 -27.85
C LEU A 897 -6.52 -25.78 -29.23
N CYS A 898 -6.55 -24.46 -29.29
CA CYS A 898 -6.39 -23.74 -30.54
C CYS A 898 -5.37 -22.62 -30.37
N PHE A 899 -4.32 -22.63 -31.19
CA PHE A 899 -3.32 -21.57 -31.26
C PHE A 899 -3.20 -21.09 -32.70
N VAL A 900 -3.21 -19.77 -32.87
CA VAL A 900 -3.13 -19.09 -34.15
C VAL A 900 -2.03 -18.03 -34.09
N ASN A 901 -1.01 -18.15 -34.95
CA ASN A 901 0.09 -17.19 -35.04
C ASN A 901 0.90 -17.02 -33.73
N VAL A 902 1.14 -18.12 -33.02
CA VAL A 902 1.87 -18.13 -31.73
C VAL A 902 3.29 -18.67 -31.92
N THR A 903 4.26 -18.04 -31.25
CA THR A 903 5.66 -18.51 -31.24
C THR A 903 5.99 -19.19 -29.91
N PHE A 904 6.36 -20.47 -29.96
CA PHE A 904 6.74 -21.26 -28.80
C PHE A 904 8.26 -21.28 -28.59
N THR A 905 8.72 -20.81 -27.43
CA THR A 905 10.16 -20.67 -27.13
C THR A 905 10.78 -21.89 -26.45
N ALA A 906 9.99 -22.91 -26.11
CA ALA A 906 10.49 -24.17 -25.59
C ALA A 906 9.78 -25.36 -26.25
N ALA A 907 10.24 -26.58 -25.94
CA ALA A 907 9.60 -27.80 -26.39
C ALA A 907 8.19 -27.94 -25.78
N VAL A 908 7.20 -28.17 -26.63
CA VAL A 908 5.79 -28.32 -26.24
C VAL A 908 5.46 -29.80 -26.14
N PHE A 909 4.89 -30.20 -25.00
CA PHE A 909 4.40 -31.55 -24.75
C PHE A 909 2.88 -31.52 -24.53
N LEU A 910 2.14 -32.15 -25.44
CA LEU A 910 0.69 -32.30 -25.36
C LEU A 910 0.36 -33.77 -25.07
N ASP A 911 0.21 -34.10 -23.79
CA ASP A 911 -0.33 -35.40 -23.37
C ASP A 911 -1.86 -35.32 -23.34
N LEU A 912 -2.50 -36.06 -24.25
CA LEU A 912 -3.95 -36.03 -24.41
C LEU A 912 -4.68 -36.67 -23.21
N SER A 913 -3.98 -37.40 -22.33
CA SER A 913 -4.56 -37.95 -21.10
C SER A 913 -4.97 -36.88 -20.09
N TYR A 914 -4.46 -35.66 -20.21
CA TYR A 914 -4.83 -34.55 -19.35
C TYR A 914 -6.16 -33.87 -19.73
N PHE A 915 -6.73 -34.19 -20.89
CA PHE A 915 -8.02 -33.63 -21.28
C PHE A 915 -9.17 -34.46 -20.71
N ASP A 916 -10.07 -33.82 -19.97
CA ASP A 916 -11.29 -34.45 -19.45
C ASP A 916 -12.38 -34.51 -20.55
N ALA A 917 -12.23 -35.46 -21.47
CA ALA A 917 -13.17 -35.67 -22.58
C ALA A 917 -13.54 -37.16 -22.81
N PRO A 918 -14.05 -37.88 -21.78
CA PRO A 918 -14.53 -39.25 -21.96
C PRO A 918 -15.65 -39.27 -23.03
N GLN A 919 -15.49 -40.13 -24.04
CA GLN A 919 -16.44 -40.37 -25.13
C GLN A 919 -16.63 -39.24 -26.18
N GLN A 920 -15.81 -38.19 -26.17
CA GLN A 920 -15.92 -37.07 -27.12
C GLN A 920 -14.62 -36.81 -27.91
N THR A 921 -14.74 -36.08 -29.02
CA THR A 921 -13.61 -35.75 -29.90
C THR A 921 -12.80 -34.57 -29.36
N LEU A 922 -11.51 -34.76 -29.16
CA LEU A 922 -10.57 -33.70 -28.82
C LEU A 922 -10.14 -32.93 -30.08
N ASN A 923 -10.22 -31.60 -30.08
CA ASN A 923 -9.81 -30.78 -31.23
C ASN A 923 -8.53 -29.99 -30.92
N ILE A 924 -7.41 -30.34 -31.57
CA ILE A 924 -6.14 -29.62 -31.43
C ILE A 924 -5.84 -28.88 -32.74
N THR A 925 -5.86 -27.56 -32.71
CA THR A 925 -5.59 -26.70 -33.88
C THR A 925 -4.36 -25.85 -33.64
N LEU A 926 -3.37 -25.98 -34.53
CA LEU A 926 -2.11 -25.26 -34.52
C LEU A 926 -1.93 -24.63 -35.89
N LEU A 927 -2.30 -23.36 -36.02
CA LEU A 927 -2.30 -22.61 -37.28
C LEU A 927 -1.24 -21.51 -37.23
N GLN A 928 -0.38 -21.45 -38.25
CA GLN A 928 0.66 -20.42 -38.37
C GLN A 928 1.59 -20.32 -37.14
N CYS A 929 1.77 -21.41 -36.41
CA CYS A 929 2.57 -21.42 -35.19
C CYS A 929 4.04 -21.70 -35.50
N VAL A 930 4.93 -21.26 -34.62
CA VAL A 930 6.36 -21.54 -34.68
C VAL A 930 6.76 -22.36 -33.46
N PHE A 931 7.33 -23.54 -33.67
CA PHE A 931 7.69 -24.47 -32.60
C PHE A 931 9.20 -24.70 -32.54
N MET A 932 9.75 -24.75 -31.32
CA MET A 932 11.05 -25.39 -31.09
C MET A 932 10.93 -26.89 -31.31
N SER A 933 10.06 -27.57 -30.56
CA SER A 933 9.73 -29.00 -30.72
C SER A 933 8.28 -29.22 -30.27
N LEU A 934 7.60 -30.20 -30.85
CA LEU A 934 6.22 -30.54 -30.47
C LEU A 934 6.05 -32.06 -30.38
N LEU A 935 5.63 -32.54 -29.20
CA LEU A 935 5.26 -33.93 -28.96
C LEU A 935 3.76 -34.00 -28.62
N ILE A 936 3.01 -34.81 -29.36
CA ILE A 936 1.59 -35.10 -29.12
C ILE A 936 1.46 -36.58 -28.76
N LYS A 937 1.06 -36.84 -27.52
CA LYS A 937 0.91 -38.19 -26.98
C LYS A 937 -0.57 -38.56 -26.86
N GLY A 938 -0.97 -39.61 -27.57
CA GLY A 938 -2.33 -40.14 -27.58
C GLY A 938 -2.69 -40.89 -26.29
N SER A 939 -4.00 -40.93 -26.00
CA SER A 939 -4.56 -41.51 -24.77
C SER A 939 -5.79 -42.41 -25.06
N ASP A 940 -5.85 -43.05 -26.22
CA ASP A 940 -7.01 -43.83 -26.72
C ASP A 940 -8.30 -43.04 -26.93
N THR A 941 -8.26 -41.71 -26.79
CA THR A 941 -9.38 -40.80 -27.06
C THR A 941 -9.44 -40.45 -28.55
N ARG A 942 -10.65 -40.19 -29.05
CA ARG A 942 -10.83 -39.71 -30.43
C ARG A 942 -10.30 -38.28 -30.52
N VAL A 943 -9.42 -37.99 -31.48
CA VAL A 943 -8.84 -36.65 -31.64
C VAL A 943 -8.84 -36.19 -33.10
N HIS A 944 -9.02 -34.89 -33.31
CA HIS A 944 -8.73 -34.18 -34.54
C HIS A 944 -7.56 -33.22 -34.30
N VAL A 945 -6.37 -33.58 -34.80
CA VAL A 945 -5.17 -32.75 -34.73
C VAL A 945 -4.96 -32.08 -36.08
N ASN A 946 -4.80 -30.76 -36.10
CA ASN A 946 -4.55 -29.98 -37.29
C ASN A 946 -3.36 -29.04 -37.10
N VAL A 947 -2.23 -29.35 -37.75
CA VAL A 947 -1.03 -28.53 -37.79
C VAL A 947 -0.91 -27.93 -39.19
N THR A 948 -1.24 -26.65 -39.34
CA THR A 948 -1.34 -25.99 -40.65
C THR A 948 -0.49 -24.75 -40.75
N SER A 949 0.15 -24.56 -41.89
CA SER A 949 0.97 -23.39 -42.21
C SER A 949 1.99 -23.03 -41.10
N SER A 950 2.43 -24.04 -40.35
CA SER A 950 3.27 -23.86 -39.17
C SER A 950 4.73 -24.16 -39.49
N MET A 951 5.63 -23.71 -38.61
CA MET A 951 7.08 -23.88 -38.76
C MET A 951 7.69 -24.58 -37.55
N LEU A 952 8.66 -25.44 -37.81
CA LEU A 952 9.50 -26.08 -36.79
C LEU A 952 10.94 -25.55 -36.98
N ASP A 953 11.56 -25.10 -35.89
CA ASP A 953 12.82 -24.36 -35.93
C ASP A 953 14.06 -25.21 -35.61
N SER A 954 13.98 -26.17 -34.68
CA SER A 954 15.16 -26.99 -34.30
C SER A 954 14.90 -28.44 -33.88
N GLY A 955 13.74 -28.72 -33.29
CA GLY A 955 13.38 -30.02 -32.73
C GLY A 955 12.72 -30.95 -33.73
N ALA A 956 11.76 -31.74 -33.25
CA ALA A 956 10.97 -32.67 -34.07
C ALA A 956 9.47 -32.52 -33.78
N LEU A 957 8.65 -32.89 -34.77
CA LEU A 957 7.23 -33.14 -34.58
C LEU A 957 7.03 -34.63 -34.30
N VAL A 958 6.61 -34.96 -33.08
CA VAL A 958 6.50 -36.33 -32.61
C VAL A 958 5.04 -36.66 -32.29
N PHE A 959 4.57 -37.80 -32.80
CA PHE A 959 3.30 -38.41 -32.41
C PHE A 959 3.58 -39.73 -31.70
N GLU A 960 3.07 -39.88 -30.49
CA GLU A 960 3.33 -41.04 -29.64
C GLU A 960 2.03 -41.70 -29.15
N GLY A 961 1.99 -43.03 -29.13
CA GLY A 961 0.93 -43.77 -28.46
C GLY A 961 -0.32 -44.00 -29.30
N HIS A 962 -1.44 -44.20 -28.61
CA HIS A 962 -2.68 -44.70 -29.20
C HIS A 962 -3.71 -43.58 -29.41
N PHE A 963 -4.25 -43.52 -30.63
CA PHE A 963 -5.28 -42.57 -31.02
C PHE A 963 -6.59 -43.31 -31.23
N GLY A 964 -7.64 -42.87 -30.54
CA GLY A 964 -8.93 -43.56 -30.50
C GLY A 964 -9.61 -43.66 -31.87
N ALA A 965 -10.67 -44.45 -31.95
CA ALA A 965 -11.39 -44.68 -33.21
C ALA A 965 -11.96 -43.39 -33.83
N SER A 966 -11.85 -43.28 -35.15
CA SER A 966 -12.26 -42.14 -35.97
C SER A 966 -11.48 -40.85 -35.70
N SER A 967 -10.21 -40.98 -35.33
CA SER A 967 -9.30 -39.84 -35.18
C SER A 967 -8.82 -39.32 -36.54
N GLN A 968 -8.47 -38.04 -36.61
CA GLN A 968 -7.93 -37.40 -37.80
C GLN A 968 -6.70 -36.60 -37.41
N ILE A 969 -5.57 -36.87 -38.04
CA ILE A 969 -4.33 -36.13 -37.82
C ILE A 969 -3.92 -35.52 -39.16
N LEU A 970 -3.86 -34.20 -39.23
CA LEU A 970 -3.50 -33.45 -40.42
C LEU A 970 -2.28 -32.58 -40.13
N VAL A 971 -1.26 -32.70 -40.96
CA VAL A 971 -0.16 -31.75 -41.06
C VAL A 971 -0.14 -31.24 -42.50
N ALA A 972 -0.41 -29.96 -42.71
CA ALA A 972 -0.56 -29.41 -44.05
C ALA A 972 0.10 -28.04 -44.26
N GLY A 973 0.68 -27.83 -45.44
CA GLY A 973 1.29 -26.55 -45.84
C GLY A 973 2.36 -26.03 -44.87
N SER A 974 2.96 -26.91 -44.06
CA SER A 974 3.89 -26.57 -42.99
C SER A 974 5.35 -26.76 -43.44
N LYS A 975 6.26 -26.02 -42.81
CA LYS A 975 7.69 -26.03 -43.10
C LYS A 975 8.45 -26.58 -41.89
N LEU A 976 8.84 -27.85 -41.96
CA LEU A 976 9.43 -28.61 -40.86
C LEU A 976 10.90 -28.91 -41.18
N LEU A 977 11.81 -28.04 -40.77
CA LEU A 977 13.25 -28.21 -40.98
C LEU A 977 13.92 -28.47 -39.64
N THR A 978 14.81 -29.45 -39.61
CA THR A 978 15.55 -29.77 -38.39
C THR A 978 16.91 -30.36 -38.70
N MET A 979 17.85 -30.14 -37.78
CA MET A 979 19.14 -30.84 -37.75
C MET A 979 19.06 -32.18 -37.00
N SER A 980 17.90 -32.49 -36.40
CA SER A 980 17.62 -33.77 -35.76
C SER A 980 17.62 -34.91 -36.80
N SER A 981 17.88 -36.14 -36.35
CA SER A 981 17.85 -37.31 -37.23
C SER A 981 16.55 -37.45 -38.00
N TYR A 982 15.43 -36.93 -37.49
CA TYR A 982 14.13 -36.96 -38.13
C TYR A 982 13.37 -35.63 -37.92
N ALA A 983 12.57 -35.22 -38.92
CA ALA A 983 11.67 -34.08 -38.77
C ALA A 983 10.31 -34.47 -38.19
N ILE A 984 9.74 -35.59 -38.66
CA ILE A 984 8.53 -36.18 -38.10
C ILE A 984 8.82 -37.60 -37.60
N LEU A 985 8.44 -37.87 -36.34
CA LEU A 985 8.57 -39.18 -35.70
C LEU A 985 7.20 -39.73 -35.27
N PHE A 986 6.97 -41.01 -35.56
CA PHE A 986 5.78 -41.74 -35.09
C PHE A 986 6.21 -42.90 -34.18
N LEU A 987 6.18 -42.69 -32.87
CA LEU A 987 6.68 -43.62 -31.87
C LEU A 987 5.51 -44.43 -31.26
N ASN A 988 5.60 -45.78 -31.29
CA ASN A 988 4.52 -46.65 -30.80
C ASN A 988 3.13 -46.18 -31.29
N PHE A 989 3.02 -45.88 -32.59
CA PHE A 989 1.88 -45.16 -33.15
C PHE A 989 0.77 -46.12 -33.60
N PHE A 990 -0.40 -45.98 -32.97
CA PHE A 990 -1.58 -46.80 -33.27
C PHE A 990 -2.76 -45.91 -33.66
N LEU A 991 -3.28 -46.11 -34.87
CA LEU A 991 -4.51 -45.48 -35.34
C LEU A 991 -5.69 -46.44 -35.12
N GLY A 992 -6.60 -46.06 -34.24
CA GLY A 992 -7.85 -46.78 -34.00
C GLY A 992 -8.77 -46.79 -35.23
N VAL A 993 -9.91 -47.47 -35.11
CA VAL A 993 -10.72 -47.82 -36.27
C VAL A 993 -11.25 -46.61 -37.06
N ASN A 994 -11.12 -46.64 -38.39
CA ASN A 994 -11.54 -45.57 -39.31
C ASN A 994 -10.82 -44.24 -39.08
N SER A 995 -9.54 -44.27 -38.69
CA SER A 995 -8.75 -43.05 -38.45
C SER A 995 -7.84 -42.72 -39.63
N THR A 996 -7.50 -41.44 -39.79
CA THR A 996 -6.64 -40.97 -40.88
C THR A 996 -5.48 -40.12 -40.39
N LEU A 997 -4.32 -40.32 -41.01
CA LEU A 997 -3.15 -39.44 -40.88
C LEU A 997 -2.84 -38.88 -42.27
N LEU A 998 -2.81 -37.56 -42.39
CA LEU A 998 -2.62 -36.84 -43.64
C LEU A 998 -1.42 -35.90 -43.51
N LEU A 999 -0.38 -36.14 -44.31
CA LEU A 999 0.74 -35.23 -44.52
C LEU A 999 0.59 -34.63 -45.92
N LEU A 1000 0.13 -33.38 -46.02
CA LEU A 1000 -0.23 -32.74 -47.30
C LEU A 1000 0.59 -31.48 -47.59
N ASP A 1001 1.22 -31.42 -48.76
CA ASP A 1001 1.84 -30.19 -49.30
C ASP A 1001 2.86 -29.52 -48.34
N ASN A 1002 3.57 -30.31 -47.53
CA ASN A 1002 4.57 -29.81 -46.59
C ASN A 1002 5.99 -29.79 -47.19
N TYR A 1003 6.86 -28.96 -46.63
CA TYR A 1003 8.31 -29.07 -46.81
C TYR A 1003 8.92 -29.68 -45.55
N ILE A 1004 9.44 -30.90 -45.65
CA ILE A 1004 9.92 -31.69 -44.51
C ILE A 1004 11.38 -32.08 -44.78
N GLU A 1005 12.28 -31.62 -43.91
CA GLU A 1005 13.71 -31.90 -44.02
C GLU A 1005 14.28 -32.30 -42.66
N GLY A 1006 14.85 -33.51 -42.60
CA GLY A 1006 15.58 -34.00 -41.44
C GLY A 1006 16.99 -34.43 -41.82
N ASN A 1007 17.82 -34.76 -40.83
CA ASN A 1007 19.22 -35.11 -41.07
C ASN A 1007 19.41 -36.54 -41.60
N CYS A 1008 18.64 -37.52 -41.11
CA CYS A 1008 18.67 -38.90 -41.60
C CYS A 1008 17.34 -39.33 -42.25
N TYR A 1009 16.22 -38.80 -41.74
CA TYR A 1009 14.88 -39.17 -42.18
C TYR A 1009 14.00 -37.92 -42.26
N ALA A 1010 13.18 -37.77 -43.30
CA ALA A 1010 12.15 -36.72 -43.27
C ALA A 1010 10.96 -37.18 -42.38
N VAL A 1011 10.49 -38.40 -42.61
CA VAL A 1011 9.45 -39.07 -41.81
C VAL A 1011 9.92 -40.44 -41.35
N TYR A 1012 9.82 -40.74 -40.05
CA TYR A 1012 10.30 -41.99 -39.48
C TYR A 1012 9.27 -42.70 -38.59
N PHE A 1013 9.08 -43.99 -38.85
CA PHE A 1013 8.31 -44.92 -38.03
C PHE A 1013 9.26 -46.02 -37.50
N PRO A 1014 9.88 -45.85 -36.32
CA PRO A 1014 10.84 -46.83 -35.77
C PRO A 1014 10.20 -48.14 -35.31
N ASN A 1015 8.91 -48.13 -34.98
CA ASN A 1015 8.15 -49.29 -34.52
C ASN A 1015 7.06 -49.66 -35.52
N ALA A 1016 6.44 -50.83 -35.34
CA ALA A 1016 5.31 -51.24 -36.17
C ALA A 1016 4.13 -50.27 -36.01
N ALA A 1017 3.79 -49.55 -37.08
CA ALA A 1017 2.59 -48.73 -37.14
C ALA A 1017 1.38 -49.60 -37.42
N VAL A 1018 0.29 -49.43 -36.65
CA VAL A 1018 -0.95 -50.18 -36.87
C VAL A 1018 -2.04 -49.25 -37.38
N VAL A 1019 -2.63 -49.62 -38.51
CA VAL A 1019 -3.76 -48.92 -39.13
C VAL A 1019 -4.91 -49.91 -39.28
N ASP A 1020 -5.96 -49.72 -38.50
CA ASP A 1020 -7.09 -50.64 -38.45
C ASP A 1020 -8.33 -50.03 -39.12
N GLY A 1021 -8.48 -50.11 -40.44
CA GLY A 1021 -9.49 -49.33 -41.16
C GLY A 1021 -9.16 -47.83 -41.16
N GLY A 1022 -9.21 -47.20 -42.33
CA GLY A 1022 -8.69 -45.84 -42.55
C GLY A 1022 -7.32 -45.86 -43.22
N GLY A 1023 -6.48 -44.83 -43.01
CA GLY A 1023 -5.22 -44.78 -43.75
C GLY A 1023 -4.25 -43.66 -43.41
N ILE A 1024 -2.99 -43.90 -43.77
CA ILE A 1024 -1.92 -42.91 -43.75
C ILE A 1024 -1.71 -42.42 -45.18
N ILE A 1025 -1.81 -41.12 -45.43
CA ILE A 1025 -1.60 -40.51 -46.75
C ILE A 1025 -0.50 -39.47 -46.65
N ILE A 1026 0.53 -39.65 -47.47
CA ILE A 1026 1.63 -38.70 -47.65
C ILE A 1026 1.52 -38.18 -49.08
N LYS A 1027 1.04 -36.94 -49.27
CA LYS A 1027 0.77 -36.41 -50.61
C LYS A 1027 1.27 -34.98 -50.82
N GLY A 1028 1.91 -34.73 -51.96
CA GLY A 1028 2.30 -33.36 -52.36
C GLY A 1028 3.49 -32.78 -51.59
N ASN A 1029 4.14 -33.55 -50.73
CA ASN A 1029 5.23 -33.06 -49.87
C ASN A 1029 6.56 -32.99 -50.62
N THR A 1030 7.42 -32.07 -50.20
CA THR A 1030 8.86 -32.11 -50.49
C THR A 1030 9.57 -32.72 -49.29
N LEU A 1031 10.07 -33.94 -49.46
CA LEU A 1031 10.73 -34.72 -48.40
C LEU A 1031 12.23 -34.79 -48.70
N ARG A 1032 13.05 -34.19 -47.83
CA ARG A 1032 14.50 -34.12 -48.04
C ARG A 1032 15.24 -34.66 -46.83
N VAL A 1033 16.41 -35.21 -47.12
CA VAL A 1033 17.38 -35.57 -46.10
C VAL A 1033 18.67 -34.80 -46.39
N ALA A 1034 19.22 -34.18 -45.34
CA ALA A 1034 20.41 -33.33 -45.44
C ALA A 1034 21.73 -34.09 -45.24
N GLY A 1035 21.72 -35.21 -44.49
CA GLY A 1035 22.90 -36.04 -44.27
C GLY A 1035 23.17 -36.99 -45.44
N ASP A 1036 24.45 -37.25 -45.70
CA ASP A 1036 24.92 -38.11 -46.80
C ASP A 1036 25.71 -39.35 -46.30
N ASP A 1037 25.72 -39.63 -44.98
CA ASP A 1037 26.84 -40.35 -44.34
C ASP A 1037 26.60 -41.84 -43.97
N ARG A 1038 25.37 -42.38 -43.99
CA ARG A 1038 25.08 -43.72 -43.42
C ARG A 1038 24.46 -44.76 -44.36
N GLY A 1039 24.08 -44.38 -45.59
CA GLY A 1039 23.42 -45.26 -46.56
C GLY A 1039 22.02 -45.73 -46.18
N MET A 1040 21.50 -45.27 -45.04
CA MET A 1040 20.16 -45.59 -44.50
C MET A 1040 19.22 -44.39 -44.61
N GLU A 1041 19.72 -43.24 -45.09
CA GLU A 1041 18.98 -41.99 -45.21
C GLU A 1041 17.79 -42.14 -46.14
N SER A 1042 16.59 -41.90 -45.59
CA SER A 1042 15.35 -42.18 -46.32
C SER A 1042 14.37 -41.02 -46.19
N ALA A 1043 13.74 -40.62 -47.28
CA ALA A 1043 12.71 -39.58 -47.21
C ALA A 1043 11.54 -40.06 -46.33
N VAL A 1044 11.11 -41.31 -46.48
CA VAL A 1044 10.20 -41.99 -45.54
C VAL A 1044 10.83 -43.32 -45.14
N CYS A 1045 11.03 -43.57 -43.84
CA CYS A 1045 11.48 -44.86 -43.34
C CYS A 1045 10.40 -45.48 -42.45
N VAL A 1046 9.98 -46.70 -42.79
CA VAL A 1046 8.92 -47.40 -42.07
C VAL A 1046 9.40 -48.79 -41.67
N TYR A 1047 9.63 -49.00 -40.37
CA TYR A 1047 10.12 -50.29 -39.87
C TYR A 1047 9.15 -51.44 -40.18
N ALA A 1048 7.86 -51.25 -39.88
CA ALA A 1048 6.79 -52.17 -40.23
C ALA A 1048 5.43 -51.46 -40.23
N VAL A 1049 4.50 -51.89 -41.08
CA VAL A 1049 3.10 -51.44 -41.06
C VAL A 1049 2.16 -52.64 -41.04
N ALA A 1050 1.26 -52.68 -40.07
CA ALA A 1050 0.17 -53.63 -40.02
C ALA A 1050 -1.13 -52.94 -40.49
N LEU A 1051 -1.53 -53.22 -41.73
CA LEU A 1051 -2.78 -52.76 -42.33
C LEU A 1051 -3.88 -53.79 -42.08
N LYS A 1052 -4.91 -53.43 -41.31
CA LYS A 1052 -6.06 -54.29 -40.99
C LYS A 1052 -7.34 -53.69 -41.55
N ASN A 1053 -8.33 -54.55 -41.83
CA ASN A 1053 -9.70 -54.15 -42.18
C ASN A 1053 -9.81 -53.12 -43.32
N GLY A 1054 -9.01 -53.29 -44.38
CA GLY A 1054 -8.97 -52.35 -45.52
C GLY A 1054 -8.17 -51.07 -45.25
N GLY A 1055 -7.38 -51.03 -44.16
CA GLY A 1055 -6.41 -49.98 -43.91
C GLY A 1055 -5.42 -49.83 -45.07
N TYR A 1056 -5.00 -48.61 -45.36
CA TYR A 1056 -4.08 -48.33 -46.47
C TYR A 1056 -2.97 -47.34 -46.09
N PHE A 1057 -1.84 -47.45 -46.78
CA PHE A 1057 -0.72 -46.51 -46.70
C PHE A 1057 -0.45 -45.99 -48.11
N ASP A 1058 -0.65 -44.70 -48.35
CA ASP A 1058 -0.69 -44.11 -49.68
C ASP A 1058 0.31 -42.96 -49.79
N VAL A 1059 1.18 -43.02 -50.80
CA VAL A 1059 2.23 -42.03 -51.03
C VAL A 1059 2.13 -41.52 -52.47
N LYS A 1060 1.70 -40.26 -52.65
CA LYS A 1060 1.36 -39.70 -53.98
C LYS A 1060 1.97 -38.32 -54.23
N ASN A 1061 2.52 -38.11 -55.42
CA ASN A 1061 3.01 -36.79 -55.87
C ASN A 1061 3.98 -36.09 -54.91
N ASN A 1062 4.84 -36.84 -54.22
CA ASN A 1062 5.87 -36.25 -53.35
C ASN A 1062 7.18 -36.07 -54.13
N THR A 1063 7.90 -35.00 -53.85
CA THR A 1063 9.27 -34.79 -54.33
C THR A 1063 10.22 -35.27 -53.24
N MET A 1064 10.99 -36.33 -53.51
CA MET A 1064 11.88 -36.95 -52.53
C MET A 1064 13.34 -36.76 -52.93
N ARG A 1065 14.18 -36.31 -51.98
CA ARG A 1065 15.65 -36.26 -52.14
C ARG A 1065 16.32 -36.85 -50.91
N ALA A 1066 16.69 -38.12 -51.00
CA ALA A 1066 17.40 -38.91 -50.01
C ALA A 1066 18.07 -40.10 -50.71
N VAL A 1067 18.89 -40.88 -49.99
CA VAL A 1067 19.50 -42.12 -50.53
C VAL A 1067 18.40 -43.12 -50.92
N ASN A 1068 17.40 -43.28 -50.04
CA ASN A 1068 16.21 -44.07 -50.31
C ASN A 1068 14.96 -43.16 -50.33
N GLY A 1069 14.10 -43.31 -51.34
CA GLY A 1069 12.82 -42.60 -51.36
C GLY A 1069 11.91 -43.05 -50.22
N ILE A 1070 11.61 -44.35 -50.19
CA ILE A 1070 10.84 -45.01 -49.14
C ILE A 1070 11.59 -46.30 -48.78
N PHE A 1071 11.87 -46.50 -47.49
CA PHE A 1071 12.47 -47.72 -46.96
C PHE A 1071 11.43 -48.51 -46.16
#